data_AF-A0A349DV86-F1
#
_entry.id   AF-A0A349DV86-F1
#
_cell.length_a   1.000
_cell.length_b   1.000
_cell.length_c   1.000
_cell.angle_alpha   90.00
_cell.angle_beta   90.00
_cell.angle_gamma   90.00
#
_symmetry.space_group_name_H-M   'P 1'
#
loop_
_entity.id
_entity.type
_entity.pdbx_description
1 polymer ?
#
loop_
_entity_poly.entity_id
_entity_poly.type
_entity_poly.pdbx_seq_one_letter_code
_entity_poly.pdbx_strand_id
1 'polypeptide(L)'
;MFGFKYQWFLQTSRQARGDTKYELTKQSLMSKLAQQLIEESLRTKNPVLDLGNCGLDGTEPILERLGECDHLEVLSFNGRWYELDKKTQDWEYQKSNTKGSENLLVQLPTQLPPNLLAFFASGKYDNHWKISDITPVASLNSLIWLDMKYNQISNFKPLEKCDQLIRLYLSNNQIKNLKPLEKCNQLTKLVLTQNQIKDLKPLEKCNQLTQLVLNQNQIKDLKPLEKCNQLTGLGLSHNQIKDLKPLEKCNQLTILFLRNNQIKDLKPLEECTQLTQLVLSHNQIKDLKPLEKCNQLTQLLLNNNQITNLKSLEKHVQLMQLDLRDNQITDLKPLEKHGKSTHLLLSHNQISHLSLNTINKWSCMIFLHLENNPIQNIPPEILKQGLDTIKDYLKSTQNKKEQYPLYEAKLILVGAGEVGKTEMAEALSEPNYVFKQGRKTTQGIRIKDWVLPNCQKGENTFDFTAHIWDFAGQEINYGTHQFFLTKNSVYLFLWDGRKGEDNSKFDYWLQVIELLSDKAPVFVVQNKTDIYQVEINRQNWKDRFGNIVDFKKTSCKSGAGVGELRASIQKEMLQLDHIGEVWNKNRVAVRKTLEAKKDNYISHREYLKICEAENVNATDAGFLSQQLHDIGVILYFGDDFALQDTVVLKPDWATKAAYKLLDNEKEGSPIKEGRFHQNILPQLWDDSNFDGKYPFLLRLMERFELVFQLQDAQEYIIPELLPINAPAQVQDIQPGENSTKYLRFEYHYEFMPKGVFSRFICRIHERIHQNLYWKYGVVLEHKNSLAKVLWNDATTIKTIKIEVWGNEADRLLYLIRDELEFIHKKLNHPPLTEKIPCVCGDCQQGKKPFLFDYETLLKYQQKRRSEIVCNQTVEDVSVNTLLNGILAFAREDMDNLLNLINEYRVADFFETLSYLKVQEHQIAKLRREYIHQEGGFQYADRLKVWVLDYFENKKPSF
;
A
#
# COMPACT_ATOMS: atom_id res chain seq x y z
N MET A 1 -42.71 -25.32 22.15
CA MET A 1 -42.82 -24.76 23.52
C MET A 1 -41.49 -24.12 23.84
N PHE A 2 -41.37 -22.80 23.64
CA PHE A 2 -41.64 -21.73 24.63
C PHE A 2 -40.59 -21.71 25.75
N GLY A 3 -39.83 -20.64 26.01
CA GLY A 3 -39.76 -19.33 25.36
C GLY A 3 -39.04 -18.29 26.22
N PHE A 4 -38.80 -17.12 25.58
CA PHE A 4 -38.74 -15.75 26.14
C PHE A 4 -37.58 -15.39 27.10
N LYS A 5 -36.92 -14.22 27.08
CA LYS A 5 -37.12 -12.86 26.50
C LYS A 5 -35.77 -12.13 26.77
N TYR A 6 -34.99 -11.50 25.87
CA TYR A 6 -35.15 -10.32 25.00
C TYR A 6 -35.49 -8.96 25.68
N GLN A 7 -34.72 -7.92 25.28
CA GLN A 7 -35.03 -6.47 25.20
C GLN A 7 -34.88 -5.62 26.50
N TRP A 8 -34.53 -4.31 26.52
CA TRP A 8 -34.34 -3.22 25.53
C TRP A 8 -33.85 -1.93 26.27
N PHE A 9 -32.99 -1.08 25.68
CA PHE A 9 -33.22 0.25 25.04
C PHE A 9 -33.40 1.53 25.91
N LEU A 10 -32.55 2.52 25.55
CA LEU A 10 -32.78 3.93 25.17
C LEU A 10 -33.50 4.99 26.04
N GLN A 11 -32.89 6.19 25.92
CA GLN A 11 -33.49 7.54 25.78
C GLN A 11 -34.52 8.00 26.83
N THR A 12 -34.26 9.14 27.46
CA THR A 12 -34.80 10.43 26.97
C THR A 12 -34.34 11.60 27.85
N SER A 13 -34.07 12.70 27.16
CA SER A 13 -33.92 14.06 27.68
C SER A 13 -35.05 14.51 28.61
N ARG A 14 -34.72 15.30 29.64
CA ARG A 14 -35.33 16.63 29.86
C ARG A 14 -34.67 17.36 31.04
N GLN A 15 -34.52 18.66 30.83
CA GLN A 15 -34.16 19.70 31.80
C GLN A 15 -34.67 19.40 33.22
N ALA A 16 -33.80 19.56 34.22
CA ALA A 16 -33.92 20.59 35.25
C ALA A 16 -33.07 20.25 36.48
N ARG A 17 -32.34 21.28 36.92
CA ARG A 17 -31.94 21.56 38.31
C ARG A 17 -30.84 20.70 38.91
N GLY A 18 -29.68 21.37 38.97
CA GLY A 18 -28.69 21.37 40.05
C GLY A 18 -28.72 20.20 41.01
N ASP A 19 -27.70 19.36 40.92
CA ASP A 19 -27.29 18.50 42.01
C ASP A 19 -25.76 18.49 42.08
N THR A 20 -25.24 19.45 42.86
CA THR A 20 -23.87 19.54 43.38
C THR A 20 -23.44 18.33 44.22
N LYS A 21 -24.29 17.30 44.37
CA LYS A 21 -24.06 16.14 45.25
C LYS A 21 -23.40 14.93 44.58
N TYR A 22 -23.49 14.78 43.25
CA TYR A 22 -22.91 13.63 42.55
C TYR A 22 -21.41 13.81 42.21
N GLU A 23 -20.90 15.04 42.18
CA GLU A 23 -19.46 15.31 42.06
C GLU A 23 -18.71 15.14 43.40
N LEU A 24 -19.36 15.44 44.53
CA LEU A 24 -18.77 15.34 45.87
C LEU A 24 -18.46 13.90 46.33
N THR A 25 -19.12 12.88 45.77
CA THR A 25 -18.93 11.47 46.18
C THR A 25 -17.83 10.74 45.41
N LYS A 26 -17.41 11.23 44.24
CA LYS A 26 -16.27 10.67 43.48
C LYS A 26 -14.93 11.26 43.93
N GLN A 27 -14.92 12.54 44.31
CA GLN A 27 -13.74 13.25 44.79
C GLN A 27 -13.26 12.75 46.18
N SER A 28 -14.15 12.20 47.02
CA SER A 28 -13.80 11.77 48.38
C SER A 28 -13.19 10.35 48.49
N LEU A 29 -13.22 9.56 47.42
CA LEU A 29 -12.56 8.24 47.40
C LEU A 29 -11.14 8.28 46.83
N MET A 30 -10.84 9.20 45.90
CA MET A 30 -9.52 9.27 45.25
C MET A 30 -8.46 10.01 46.10
N SER A 31 -8.83 10.88 47.05
CA SER A 31 -7.86 11.60 47.90
C SER A 31 -7.31 10.80 49.10
N LYS A 32 -7.93 9.67 49.48
CA LYS A 32 -7.56 8.94 50.70
C LYS A 32 -6.20 8.25 50.62
N LEU A 33 -5.82 7.73 49.45
CA LEU A 33 -4.53 7.06 49.27
C LEU A 33 -3.37 8.06 49.38
N ALA A 34 -3.47 9.19 48.68
CA ALA A 34 -2.47 10.26 48.76
C ALA A 34 -2.37 10.82 50.20
N GLN A 35 -3.51 10.95 50.89
CA GLN A 35 -3.52 11.34 52.31
C GLN A 35 -2.73 10.37 53.19
N GLN A 36 -2.96 9.06 53.06
CA GLN A 36 -2.23 8.04 53.82
C GLN A 36 -0.72 8.10 53.55
N LEU A 37 -0.32 8.25 52.29
CA LEU A 37 1.09 8.30 51.90
C LEU A 37 1.79 9.56 52.42
N ILE A 38 1.13 10.72 52.38
CA ILE A 38 1.66 11.98 52.91
C ILE A 38 1.79 11.90 54.43
N GLU A 39 0.77 11.40 55.14
CA GLU A 39 0.79 11.23 56.59
C GLU A 39 1.86 10.21 57.03
N GLU A 40 2.01 9.11 56.29
CA GLU A 40 3.05 8.12 56.54
C GLU A 40 4.45 8.70 56.32
N SER A 41 4.66 9.50 55.26
CA SER A 41 5.93 10.17 55.01
C SER A 41 6.30 11.13 56.16
N LEU A 42 5.34 11.94 56.64
CA LEU A 42 5.54 12.83 57.79
C LEU A 42 5.93 12.07 59.07
N ARG A 43 5.37 10.88 59.28
CA ARG A 43 5.67 10.02 60.44
C ARG A 43 7.01 9.30 60.32
N THR A 44 7.30 8.74 59.16
CA THR A 44 8.48 7.87 58.93
C THR A 44 9.73 8.65 58.56
N LYS A 45 9.56 9.90 58.11
CA LYS A 45 10.63 10.76 57.58
C LYS A 45 11.39 10.10 56.42
N ASN A 46 10.71 9.29 55.61
CA ASN A 46 11.28 8.70 54.39
C ASN A 46 11.62 9.81 53.38
N PRO A 47 12.87 9.90 52.87
CA PRO A 47 13.29 10.95 51.93
C PRO A 47 12.62 10.86 50.55
N VAL A 48 11.92 9.77 50.25
CA VAL A 48 11.21 9.57 48.97
C VAL A 48 9.72 9.47 49.21
N LEU A 49 8.95 10.20 48.40
CA LEU A 49 7.50 10.11 48.36
C LEU A 49 6.99 9.79 46.95
N ASP A 50 6.40 8.60 46.81
CA ASP A 50 5.70 8.11 45.62
C ASP A 50 4.22 8.46 45.71
N LEU A 51 3.77 9.43 44.91
CA LEU A 51 2.37 9.77 44.67
C LEU A 51 1.93 9.38 43.24
N GLY A 52 2.66 8.48 42.58
CA GLY A 52 2.24 7.90 41.31
C GLY A 52 0.88 7.20 41.44
N ASN A 53 0.13 7.13 40.34
CA ASN A 53 -1.15 6.42 40.24
C ASN A 53 -2.09 6.54 41.47
N CYS A 54 -2.27 7.75 41.98
CA CYS A 54 -3.16 8.03 43.11
C CYS A 54 -4.51 8.63 42.66
N GLY A 55 -4.74 8.78 41.36
CA GLY A 55 -5.95 9.38 40.80
C GLY A 55 -6.03 10.89 41.00
N LEU A 56 -4.87 11.56 41.09
CA LEU A 56 -4.78 12.97 41.44
C LEU A 56 -4.99 13.89 40.23
N ASP A 57 -5.66 15.03 40.46
CA ASP A 57 -5.75 16.14 39.51
C ASP A 57 -5.01 17.41 39.95
N GLY A 58 -4.49 17.44 41.19
CA GLY A 58 -3.71 18.57 41.72
C GLY A 58 -4.56 19.62 42.44
N THR A 59 -5.89 19.42 42.52
CA THR A 59 -6.80 20.30 43.27
C THR A 59 -7.06 19.81 44.68
N GLU A 60 -6.54 18.65 45.05
CA GLU A 60 -6.81 18.04 46.34
C GLU A 60 -6.16 18.84 47.49
N PRO A 61 -6.94 19.28 48.50
CA PRO A 61 -6.41 20.09 49.61
C PRO A 61 -5.29 19.43 50.39
N ILE A 62 -5.23 18.09 50.37
CA ILE A 62 -4.20 17.33 51.07
C ILE A 62 -2.80 17.57 50.50
N LEU A 63 -2.69 17.93 49.23
CA LEU A 63 -1.40 18.18 48.59
C LEU A 63 -0.71 19.44 49.14
N GLU A 64 -1.45 20.37 49.74
CA GLU A 64 -0.85 21.54 50.40
C GLU A 64 -0.02 21.18 51.63
N ARG A 65 -0.28 20.01 52.23
CA ARG A 65 0.53 19.48 53.34
C ARG A 65 1.90 18.97 52.89
N LEU A 66 2.18 18.89 51.59
CA LEU A 66 3.52 18.60 51.09
C LEU A 66 4.54 19.66 51.54
N GLY A 67 4.11 20.89 51.80
CA GLY A 67 4.96 21.94 52.39
C GLY A 67 5.49 21.60 53.79
N GLU A 68 4.83 20.72 54.55
CA GLU A 68 5.27 20.26 55.88
C GLU A 68 6.40 19.21 55.79
N CYS A 69 6.63 18.62 54.63
CA CYS A 69 7.57 17.51 54.43
C CYS A 69 9.01 17.98 54.17
N ASP A 70 9.61 18.65 55.14
CA ASP A 70 10.99 19.18 55.06
C ASP A 70 12.09 18.14 54.82
N HIS A 71 11.81 16.87 55.08
CA HIS A 71 12.74 15.74 54.93
C HIS A 71 12.79 15.13 53.52
N LEU A 72 11.91 15.55 52.60
CA LEU A 72 11.84 14.95 51.26
C LEU A 72 12.97 15.42 50.35
N GLU A 73 13.68 14.45 49.78
CA GLU A 73 14.68 14.62 48.72
C GLU A 73 14.08 14.32 47.33
N VAL A 74 13.13 13.38 47.24
CA VAL A 74 12.49 12.98 45.97
C VAL A 74 10.98 12.97 46.11
N LEU A 75 10.30 13.66 45.17
CA LEU A 75 8.85 13.62 45.04
C LEU A 75 8.48 13.21 43.60
N SER A 76 7.66 12.18 43.47
CA SER A 76 7.17 11.71 42.17
C SER A 76 5.65 11.62 42.14
N PHE A 77 5.03 12.31 41.18
CA PHE A 77 3.65 12.09 40.77
C PHE A 77 3.54 11.06 39.63
N ASN A 78 4.66 10.53 39.16
CA ASN A 78 4.73 9.64 38.02
C ASN A 78 4.62 8.17 38.43
N GLY A 79 4.01 7.35 37.58
CA GLY A 79 4.00 5.89 37.76
C GLY A 79 5.39 5.22 37.60
N ARG A 80 6.39 5.98 37.14
CA ARG A 80 7.79 5.58 36.93
C ARG A 80 8.68 6.81 37.10
N TRP A 81 9.79 6.69 37.83
CA TRP A 81 10.75 7.77 38.03
C TRP A 81 12.14 7.19 38.24
N TYR A 82 13.08 8.04 38.66
CA TYR A 82 14.43 7.63 38.99
C TYR A 82 14.81 8.09 40.39
N GLU A 83 15.53 7.25 41.12
CA GLU A 83 16.08 7.56 42.44
C GLU A 83 17.59 7.54 42.39
N LEU A 84 18.23 8.42 43.17
CA LEU A 84 19.68 8.45 43.28
C LEU A 84 20.13 7.35 44.23
N ASP A 85 20.87 6.37 43.72
CA ASP A 85 21.59 5.43 44.57
C ASP A 85 22.84 6.13 45.13
N LYS A 86 22.80 6.40 46.44
CA LYS A 86 23.88 7.09 47.17
C LYS A 86 25.20 6.31 47.14
N LYS A 87 25.21 5.00 46.85
CA LYS A 87 26.42 4.17 46.78
C LYS A 87 27.10 4.27 45.42
N THR A 88 26.34 4.11 44.34
CA THR A 88 26.87 4.16 42.97
C THR A 88 26.96 5.58 42.42
N GLN A 89 26.28 6.54 43.06
CA GLN A 89 26.08 7.91 42.55
C GLN A 89 25.37 7.93 41.19
N ASP A 90 24.68 6.84 40.84
CA ASP A 90 23.88 6.69 39.63
C ASP A 90 22.39 6.76 39.95
N TRP A 91 21.60 7.03 38.91
CA TRP A 91 20.15 7.12 39.03
C TRP A 91 19.50 5.83 38.57
N GLU A 92 18.85 5.14 39.48
CA GLU A 92 18.20 3.85 39.25
C GLU A 92 16.73 4.04 38.90
N TYR A 93 16.25 3.23 37.96
CA TYR A 93 14.86 3.26 37.52
C TYR A 93 13.95 2.66 38.58
N GLN A 94 12.87 3.37 38.90
CA GLN A 94 11.83 2.95 39.84
C GLN A 94 10.45 2.91 39.19
N LYS A 95 9.59 2.04 39.71
CA LYS A 95 8.19 1.93 39.32
C LYS A 95 7.32 2.12 40.55
N SER A 96 6.23 2.88 40.38
CA SER A 96 5.29 3.16 41.46
C SER A 96 4.69 1.88 42.03
N ASN A 97 4.62 1.82 43.35
CA ASN A 97 4.06 0.70 44.10
C ASN A 97 2.56 0.88 44.37
N THR A 98 2.02 2.06 44.08
CA THR A 98 0.60 2.37 44.23
C THR A 98 -0.22 1.67 43.14
N LYS A 99 -1.45 1.28 43.49
CA LYS A 99 -2.37 0.53 42.61
C LYS A 99 -3.62 1.33 42.24
N GLY A 100 -3.63 2.65 42.46
CA GLY A 100 -4.76 3.51 42.14
C GLY A 100 -4.85 3.86 40.65
N SER A 101 -5.78 4.76 40.32
CA SER A 101 -5.92 5.32 38.97
C SER A 101 -4.77 6.25 38.61
N GLU A 102 -4.50 6.43 37.32
CA GLU A 102 -3.44 7.32 36.87
C GLU A 102 -3.74 8.78 37.25
N ASN A 103 -2.69 9.54 37.58
CA ASN A 103 -2.81 10.97 37.84
C ASN A 103 -3.04 11.72 36.51
N LEU A 104 -3.83 12.80 36.55
CA LEU A 104 -4.14 13.71 35.46
C LEU A 104 -4.05 15.16 35.95
N LEU A 105 -2.86 15.55 36.39
CA LEU A 105 -2.67 16.84 37.03
C LEU A 105 -3.03 18.00 36.09
N VAL A 106 -3.87 18.91 36.57
CA VAL A 106 -4.20 20.17 35.91
C VAL A 106 -3.40 21.34 36.47
N GLN A 107 -2.87 21.20 37.70
CA GLN A 107 -2.04 22.19 38.37
C GLN A 107 -1.04 21.53 39.32
N LEU A 108 -0.01 22.28 39.73
CA LEU A 108 0.84 21.90 40.85
C LEU A 108 0.23 22.37 42.18
N PRO A 109 0.47 21.67 43.30
CA PRO A 109 0.14 22.17 44.62
C PRO A 109 0.91 23.46 44.92
N THR A 110 0.31 24.37 45.70
CA THR A 110 0.92 25.69 45.94
C THR A 110 2.14 25.62 46.83
N GLN A 111 2.18 24.64 47.74
CA GLN A 111 3.34 24.36 48.60
C GLN A 111 4.03 23.06 48.19
N LEU A 112 5.28 23.18 47.72
CA LEU A 112 6.16 22.04 47.46
C LEU A 112 7.20 21.90 48.60
N PRO A 113 7.68 20.68 48.88
CA PRO A 113 8.71 20.46 49.89
C PRO A 113 10.02 21.19 49.51
N PRO A 114 10.61 22.02 50.39
CA PRO A 114 11.66 22.97 50.01
C PRO A 114 13.02 22.32 49.67
N ASN A 115 13.28 21.11 50.17
CA ASN A 115 14.59 20.45 50.08
C ASN A 115 14.69 19.40 48.96
N LEU A 116 13.76 19.42 48.00
CA LEU A 116 13.76 18.44 46.91
C LEU A 116 15.03 18.54 46.04
N LEU A 117 15.66 17.38 45.83
CA LEU A 117 16.73 17.17 44.86
C LEU A 117 16.18 16.71 43.52
N ALA A 118 15.08 15.94 43.52
CA ALA A 118 14.40 15.52 42.30
C ALA A 118 12.88 15.65 42.38
N PHE A 119 12.30 16.17 41.30
CA PHE A 119 10.86 16.34 41.17
C PHE A 119 10.35 15.82 39.82
N PHE A 120 9.43 14.85 39.89
CA PHE A 120 8.84 14.19 38.72
C PHE A 120 7.33 14.49 38.66
N ALA A 121 6.93 15.26 37.65
CA ALA A 121 5.55 15.64 37.39
C ALA A 121 5.26 15.68 35.89
N SER A 122 5.38 14.53 35.23
CA SER A 122 5.15 14.38 33.79
C SER A 122 3.89 13.58 33.45
N GLY A 123 3.17 14.00 32.41
CA GLY A 123 2.15 13.19 31.76
C GLY A 123 2.73 12.04 30.93
N LYS A 124 1.90 11.41 30.10
CA LYS A 124 2.30 10.37 29.14
C LYS A 124 2.07 10.83 27.70
N TYR A 125 2.72 10.17 26.75
CA TYR A 125 2.57 10.46 25.32
C TYR A 125 1.12 10.32 24.82
N ASP A 126 0.37 9.37 25.36
CA ASP A 126 -1.04 9.12 25.05
C ASP A 126 -2.00 9.88 25.97
N ASN A 127 -1.49 10.53 27.02
CA ASN A 127 -2.31 11.16 28.03
C ASN A 127 -1.56 12.33 28.72
N HIS A 128 -1.65 13.52 28.10
CA HIS A 128 -0.96 14.71 28.58
C HIS A 128 -1.64 15.28 29.83
N TRP A 129 -0.84 15.77 30.76
CA TRP A 129 -1.31 16.59 31.87
C TRP A 129 -1.53 18.04 31.40
N LYS A 130 -2.24 18.82 32.21
CA LYS A 130 -2.63 20.20 31.86
C LYS A 130 -1.89 21.26 32.67
N ILE A 131 -0.79 20.89 33.32
CA ILE A 131 0.03 21.85 34.09
C ILE A 131 0.59 22.90 33.11
N SER A 132 0.28 24.16 33.38
CA SER A 132 0.77 25.31 32.62
C SER A 132 1.53 26.31 33.49
N ASP A 133 1.14 26.44 34.76
CA ASP A 133 1.82 27.24 35.77
C ASP A 133 2.73 26.35 36.64
N ILE A 134 4.01 26.72 36.70
CA ILE A 134 5.02 26.06 37.54
C ILE A 134 5.59 27.01 38.60
N THR A 135 4.89 28.08 38.95
CA THR A 135 5.30 29.04 40.00
C THR A 135 5.75 28.37 41.30
N PRO A 136 5.09 27.30 41.80
CA PRO A 136 5.54 26.60 43.00
C PRO A 136 6.98 26.05 42.94
N VAL A 137 7.51 25.76 41.74
CA VAL A 137 8.89 25.27 41.57
C VAL A 137 9.94 26.32 41.98
N ALA A 138 9.58 27.61 42.04
CA ALA A 138 10.51 28.68 42.43
C ALA A 138 11.06 28.56 43.86
N SER A 139 10.43 27.76 44.73
CA SER A 139 10.91 27.50 46.09
C SER A 139 11.98 26.39 46.15
N LEU A 140 12.16 25.62 45.08
CA LEU A 140 13.03 24.44 45.04
C LEU A 140 14.47 24.80 44.66
N ASN A 141 15.18 25.50 45.56
CA ASN A 141 16.53 25.99 45.29
C ASN A 141 17.59 24.86 45.21
N SER A 142 17.33 23.71 45.85
CA SER A 142 18.23 22.55 45.88
C SER A 142 18.01 21.58 44.72
N LEU A 143 17.14 21.92 43.77
CA LEU A 143 16.69 20.99 42.74
C LEU A 143 17.78 20.67 41.73
N ILE A 144 18.09 19.38 41.58
CA ILE A 144 19.11 18.85 40.67
C ILE A 144 18.47 18.22 39.42
N TRP A 145 17.31 17.57 39.57
CA TRP A 145 16.57 16.96 38.47
C TRP A 145 15.09 17.36 38.47
N LEU A 146 14.66 18.00 37.39
CA LEU A 146 13.24 18.24 37.11
C LEU A 146 12.78 17.48 35.85
N ASP A 147 11.68 16.73 35.95
CA ASP A 147 11.00 16.09 34.82
C ASP A 147 9.52 16.44 34.78
N MET A 148 9.14 17.31 33.82
CA MET A 148 7.74 17.74 33.60
C MET A 148 7.35 17.65 32.12
N LYS A 149 7.64 16.52 31.47
CA LYS A 149 7.22 16.25 30.08
C LYS A 149 5.70 16.11 29.96
N TYR A 150 5.19 16.27 28.73
CA TYR A 150 3.79 16.04 28.39
C TYR A 150 2.82 16.89 29.22
N ASN A 151 3.06 18.20 29.21
CA ASN A 151 2.30 19.23 29.92
C ASN A 151 1.96 20.40 28.97
N GLN A 152 1.51 21.52 29.50
CA GLN A 152 1.14 22.74 28.75
C GLN A 152 2.01 23.95 29.14
N ILE A 153 3.24 23.71 29.60
CA ILE A 153 4.15 24.75 30.09
C ILE A 153 4.60 25.61 28.92
N SER A 154 4.35 26.91 28.99
CA SER A 154 4.87 27.90 28.04
C SER A 154 5.89 28.86 28.68
N ASN A 155 5.72 29.12 29.97
CA ASN A 155 6.57 29.98 30.78
C ASN A 155 7.15 29.17 31.94
N PHE A 156 8.48 29.16 32.04
CA PHE A 156 9.20 28.47 33.11
C PHE A 156 10.19 29.39 33.83
N LYS A 157 9.89 30.70 33.88
CA LYS A 157 10.64 31.70 34.67
C LYS A 157 10.98 31.25 36.11
N PRO A 158 10.12 30.51 36.84
CA PRO A 158 10.46 29.96 38.16
C PRO A 158 11.82 29.24 38.23
N LEU A 159 12.27 28.62 37.14
CA LEU A 159 13.56 27.91 37.10
C LEU A 159 14.78 28.85 37.22
N GLU A 160 14.63 30.17 37.11
CA GLU A 160 15.71 31.13 37.40
C GLU A 160 16.25 31.02 38.84
N LYS A 161 15.49 30.39 39.76
CA LYS A 161 15.89 30.14 41.15
C LYS A 161 16.57 28.78 41.37
N CYS A 162 16.49 27.87 40.40
CA CYS A 162 17.03 26.51 40.50
C CYS A 162 18.42 26.44 39.84
N ASP A 163 19.42 27.11 40.42
CA ASP A 163 20.77 27.22 39.85
C ASP A 163 21.62 25.92 39.97
N GLN A 164 21.18 24.98 40.80
CA GLN A 164 21.77 23.64 40.97
C GLN A 164 21.27 22.60 39.96
N LEU A 165 20.40 22.97 39.01
CA LEU A 165 19.83 22.03 38.05
C LEU A 165 20.92 21.40 37.16
N ILE A 166 20.99 20.07 37.20
CA ILE A 166 21.89 19.25 36.38
C ILE A 166 21.12 18.58 35.24
N ARG A 167 19.86 18.16 35.48
CA ARG A 167 19.00 17.47 34.52
C ARG A 167 17.64 18.15 34.41
N LEU A 168 17.24 18.53 33.20
CA LEU A 168 15.97 19.19 32.96
C LEU A 168 15.24 18.61 31.75
N TYR A 169 14.09 17.97 32.00
CA TYR A 169 13.25 17.35 30.97
C TYR A 169 11.90 18.05 30.89
N LEU A 170 11.65 18.74 29.77
CA LEU A 170 10.42 19.52 29.52
C LEU A 170 9.89 19.28 28.09
N SER A 171 10.05 18.06 27.58
CA SER A 171 9.55 17.68 26.24
C SER A 171 8.02 17.66 26.18
N ASN A 172 7.43 17.89 25.00
CA ASN A 172 5.98 17.96 24.80
C ASN A 172 5.33 19.03 25.69
N ASN A 173 5.73 20.27 25.45
CA ASN A 173 5.22 21.48 26.11
C ASN A 173 5.04 22.59 25.05
N GLN A 174 4.81 23.83 25.48
CA GLN A 174 4.57 24.98 24.62
C GLN A 174 5.71 26.02 24.73
N ILE A 175 6.93 25.57 25.05
CA ILE A 175 8.07 26.44 25.34
C ILE A 175 8.58 27.11 24.06
N LYS A 176 8.78 28.43 24.15
CA LYS A 176 9.38 29.25 23.07
C LYS A 176 10.70 29.91 23.46
N ASN A 177 10.81 30.35 24.71
CA ASN A 177 11.90 31.19 25.19
C ASN A 177 12.75 30.45 26.23
N LEU A 178 14.06 30.37 26.00
CA LEU A 178 14.99 29.67 26.90
C LEU A 178 15.65 30.55 27.96
N LYS A 179 15.29 31.83 28.05
CA LYS A 179 15.94 32.82 28.95
C LYS A 179 16.14 32.34 30.40
N PRO A 180 15.18 31.64 31.06
CA PRO A 180 15.40 31.17 32.43
C PRO A 180 16.63 30.25 32.59
N LEU A 181 17.04 29.56 31.52
CA LEU A 181 18.19 28.65 31.53
C LEU A 181 19.54 29.38 31.65
N GLU A 182 19.61 30.71 31.45
CA GLU A 182 20.85 31.49 31.65
C GLU A 182 21.38 31.44 33.08
N LYS A 183 20.57 30.99 34.04
CA LYS A 183 20.94 30.80 35.45
C LYS A 183 21.31 29.35 35.79
N CYS A 184 20.92 28.38 34.97
CA CYS A 184 21.13 26.95 35.20
C CYS A 184 22.46 26.49 34.59
N ASN A 185 23.57 27.04 35.06
CA ASN A 185 24.90 26.82 34.47
C ASN A 185 25.49 25.43 34.74
N GLN A 186 24.90 24.67 35.67
CA GLN A 186 25.29 23.30 36.01
C GLN A 186 24.61 22.24 35.13
N LEU A 187 23.78 22.65 34.16
CA LEU A 187 23.06 21.71 33.30
C LEU A 187 24.02 20.85 32.49
N THR A 188 23.90 19.53 32.68
CA THR A 188 24.63 18.52 31.89
C THR A 188 23.70 17.79 30.92
N LYS A 189 22.41 17.63 31.27
CA LYS A 189 21.41 16.98 30.42
C LYS A 189 20.16 17.85 30.26
N LEU A 190 19.83 18.20 29.02
CA LEU A 190 18.66 19.02 28.69
C LEU A 190 17.84 18.37 27.58
N VAL A 191 16.54 18.15 27.82
CA VAL A 191 15.63 17.49 26.87
C VAL A 191 14.35 18.32 26.69
N LEU A 192 14.24 18.99 25.54
CA LEU A 192 13.14 19.90 25.16
C LEU A 192 12.50 19.52 23.82
N THR A 193 12.41 18.22 23.53
CA THR A 193 11.76 17.70 22.31
C THR A 193 10.31 18.16 22.21
N GLN A 194 9.79 18.42 21.00
CA GLN A 194 8.39 18.79 20.78
C GLN A 194 7.99 20.06 21.56
N ASN A 195 8.65 21.17 21.23
CA ASN A 195 8.36 22.51 21.72
C ASN A 195 8.35 23.49 20.53
N GLN A 196 8.39 24.80 20.80
CA GLN A 196 8.32 25.86 19.79
C GLN A 196 9.58 26.75 19.83
N ILE A 197 10.73 26.17 20.18
CA ILE A 197 12.00 26.87 20.38
C ILE A 197 12.61 27.27 19.04
N LYS A 198 13.10 28.51 18.96
CA LYS A 198 13.82 29.07 17.81
C LYS A 198 15.22 29.57 18.16
N ASP A 199 15.33 30.21 19.31
CA ASP A 199 16.55 30.87 19.77
C ASP A 199 17.23 30.03 20.86
N LEU A 200 18.50 29.69 20.62
CA LEU A 200 19.34 28.93 21.54
C LEU A 200 20.31 29.81 22.34
N LYS A 201 20.31 31.13 22.17
CA LYS A 201 21.26 32.04 22.82
C LYS A 201 21.40 31.84 24.34
N PRO A 202 20.32 31.58 25.11
CA PRO A 202 20.45 31.27 26.54
C PRO A 202 21.37 30.08 26.87
N LEU A 203 21.51 29.12 25.95
CA LEU A 203 22.35 27.93 26.14
C LEU A 203 23.85 28.25 26.08
N GLU A 204 24.29 29.44 25.65
CA GLU A 204 25.70 29.86 25.69
C GLU A 204 26.29 29.82 27.11
N LYS A 205 25.44 29.90 28.14
CA LYS A 205 25.83 29.83 29.55
C LYS A 205 25.89 28.39 30.10
N CYS A 206 25.24 27.44 29.43
CA CYS A 206 25.18 26.03 29.82
C CYS A 206 26.35 25.22 29.23
N ASN A 207 27.59 25.66 29.47
CA ASN A 207 28.78 25.07 28.84
C ASN A 207 29.16 23.66 29.36
N GLN A 208 28.50 23.18 30.42
CA GLN A 208 28.66 21.83 30.98
C GLN A 208 27.76 20.78 30.30
N LEU A 209 26.98 21.17 29.27
CA LEU A 209 26.09 20.26 28.57
C LEU A 209 26.87 19.11 27.91
N THR A 210 26.53 17.89 28.30
CA THR A 210 27.01 16.65 27.69
C THR A 210 25.93 16.00 26.82
N GLN A 211 24.66 16.20 27.15
CA GLN A 211 23.51 15.66 26.41
C GLN A 211 22.48 16.77 26.17
N LEU A 212 22.20 17.04 24.91
CA LEU A 212 21.22 18.05 24.51
C LEU A 212 20.26 17.48 23.47
N VAL A 213 18.97 17.46 23.77
CA VAL A 213 17.94 16.94 22.86
C VAL A 213 16.85 17.98 22.65
N LEU A 214 16.77 18.50 21.42
CA LEU A 214 15.91 19.58 20.97
C LEU A 214 15.13 19.18 19.69
N ASN A 215 14.83 17.90 19.54
CA ASN A 215 14.12 17.38 18.37
C ASN A 215 12.73 18.04 18.22
N GLN A 216 12.22 18.17 16.98
CA GLN A 216 10.90 18.73 16.70
C GLN A 216 10.68 20.12 17.31
N ASN A 217 11.53 21.06 16.89
CA ASN A 217 11.46 22.48 17.24
C ASN A 217 11.55 23.32 15.95
N GLN A 218 11.87 24.61 16.06
CA GLN A 218 11.95 25.55 14.93
C GLN A 218 13.35 26.19 14.83
N ILE A 219 14.39 25.43 15.22
CA ILE A 219 15.77 25.91 15.31
C ILE A 219 16.39 26.02 13.92
N LYS A 220 17.13 27.11 13.70
CA LYS A 220 17.90 27.36 12.45
C LYS A 220 19.38 27.61 12.72
N ASP A 221 19.68 28.37 13.77
CA ASP A 221 21.02 28.81 14.12
C ASP A 221 21.56 27.98 15.30
N LEU A 222 22.73 27.38 15.09
CA LEU A 222 23.43 26.59 16.10
C LEU A 222 24.59 27.35 16.76
N LYS A 223 24.85 28.61 16.38
CA LYS A 223 25.98 29.39 16.91
C LYS A 223 26.09 29.39 18.43
N PRO A 224 25.00 29.45 19.22
CA PRO A 224 25.06 29.34 20.67
C PRO A 224 25.72 28.06 21.20
N LEU A 225 25.73 26.98 20.41
CA LEU A 225 26.31 25.68 20.77
C LEU A 225 27.84 25.63 20.60
N GLU A 226 28.49 26.65 20.01
CA GLU A 226 29.96 26.70 19.86
C GLU A 226 30.70 26.60 21.20
N LYS A 227 30.03 26.96 22.31
CA LYS A 227 30.59 26.90 23.67
C LYS A 227 30.33 25.56 24.37
N CYS A 228 29.48 24.71 23.83
CA CYS A 228 29.09 23.41 24.40
C CYS A 228 30.01 22.29 23.88
N ASN A 229 31.32 22.43 24.08
CA ASN A 229 32.32 21.49 23.54
C ASN A 229 32.40 20.15 24.29
N GLN A 230 31.67 20.00 25.41
CA GLN A 230 31.54 18.76 26.18
C GLN A 230 30.41 17.84 25.69
N LEU A 231 29.71 18.23 24.62
CA LEU A 231 28.60 17.43 24.07
C LEU A 231 29.10 16.07 23.60
N THR A 232 28.51 15.02 24.16
CA THR A 232 28.67 13.62 23.74
C THR A 232 27.44 13.12 22.99
N GLY A 233 26.24 13.66 23.30
CA GLY A 233 25.01 13.35 22.59
C GLY A 233 24.23 14.60 22.22
N LEU A 234 23.84 14.70 20.95
CA LEU A 234 23.10 15.84 20.42
C LEU A 234 21.94 15.40 19.52
N GLY A 235 20.72 15.73 19.92
CA GLY A 235 19.50 15.50 19.14
C GLY A 235 18.90 16.82 18.64
N LEU A 236 18.85 16.99 17.32
CA LEU A 236 18.37 18.18 16.63
C LEU A 236 17.48 17.82 15.41
N SER A 237 16.90 16.63 15.42
CA SER A 237 16.05 16.14 14.33
C SER A 237 14.76 16.94 14.19
N HIS A 238 14.20 17.05 12.99
CA HIS A 238 12.99 17.82 12.68
C HIS A 238 13.11 19.29 13.11
N ASN A 239 14.11 19.96 12.56
CA ASN A 239 14.35 21.40 12.70
C ASN A 239 14.56 22.02 11.31
N GLN A 240 15.16 23.22 11.24
CA GLN A 240 15.39 23.95 10.00
C GLN A 240 16.88 24.30 9.84
N ILE A 241 17.76 23.41 10.31
CA ILE A 241 19.21 23.62 10.34
C ILE A 241 19.81 23.41 8.95
N LYS A 242 20.74 24.29 8.59
CA LYS A 242 21.52 24.22 7.34
C LYS A 242 23.02 24.16 7.59
N ASP A 243 23.49 24.93 8.56
CA ASP A 243 24.91 25.12 8.87
C ASP A 243 25.29 24.35 10.13
N LEU A 244 26.29 23.47 10.01
CA LEU A 244 26.84 22.69 11.11
C LEU A 244 28.15 23.25 11.65
N LYS A 245 28.66 24.38 11.10
CA LYS A 245 29.93 24.98 11.53
C LYS A 245 30.07 25.16 13.04
N PRO A 246 29.02 25.53 13.80
CA PRO A 246 29.10 25.62 15.26
C PRO A 246 29.49 24.31 15.97
N LEU A 247 29.32 23.16 15.32
CA LEU A 247 29.65 21.85 15.89
C LEU A 247 31.10 21.42 15.62
N GLU A 248 31.89 22.20 14.91
CA GLU A 248 33.28 21.87 14.52
C GLU A 248 34.20 21.57 15.71
N LYS A 249 33.87 22.06 16.91
CA LYS A 249 34.65 21.84 18.14
C LYS A 249 34.05 20.78 19.06
N CYS A 250 32.93 20.17 18.70
CA CYS A 250 32.23 19.15 19.50
C CYS A 250 32.83 17.74 19.27
N ASN A 251 34.14 17.61 19.40
CA ASN A 251 34.89 16.40 19.00
C ASN A 251 34.63 15.18 19.91
N GLN A 252 33.92 15.38 21.02
CA GLN A 252 33.49 14.35 21.96
C GLN A 252 32.14 13.71 21.57
N LEU A 253 31.50 14.15 20.48
CA LEU A 253 30.23 13.61 20.02
C LEU A 253 30.36 12.13 19.68
N THR A 254 29.55 11.32 20.36
CA THR A 254 29.37 9.88 20.10
C THR A 254 28.03 9.59 19.44
N ILE A 255 27.01 10.41 19.71
CA ILE A 255 25.65 10.28 19.17
C ILE A 255 25.20 11.62 18.60
N LEU A 256 24.81 11.63 17.32
CA LEU A 256 24.32 12.84 16.65
C LEU A 256 23.09 12.53 15.78
N PHE A 257 21.96 13.14 16.11
CA PHE A 257 20.70 12.98 15.38
C PHE A 257 20.25 14.28 14.74
N LEU A 258 20.29 14.33 13.42
CA LEU A 258 20.02 15.50 12.58
C LEU A 258 19.00 15.20 11.46
N ARG A 259 18.16 14.16 11.65
CA ARG A 259 17.12 13.77 10.69
C ARG A 259 16.20 14.94 10.35
N ASN A 260 15.76 15.06 9.10
CA ASN A 260 14.76 16.03 8.65
C ASN A 260 15.19 17.48 8.97
N ASN A 261 16.25 17.90 8.29
CA ASN A 261 16.81 19.24 8.29
C ASN A 261 17.15 19.63 6.83
N GLN A 262 17.97 20.65 6.63
CA GLN A 262 18.35 21.17 5.31
C GLN A 262 19.88 21.16 5.11
N ILE A 263 20.54 20.17 5.68
CA ILE A 263 22.01 20.05 5.71
C ILE A 263 22.52 19.57 4.35
N LYS A 264 23.62 20.18 3.89
CA LYS A 264 24.34 19.81 2.67
C LYS A 264 25.80 19.49 2.92
N ASP A 265 26.44 20.27 3.78
CA ASP A 265 27.86 20.19 4.08
C ASP A 265 28.10 19.47 5.42
N LEU A 266 28.92 18.42 5.38
CA LEU A 266 29.31 17.64 6.56
C LEU A 266 30.73 17.96 7.04
N LYS A 267 31.45 18.89 6.40
CA LYS A 267 32.82 19.27 6.77
C LYS A 267 33.00 19.56 8.27
N PRO A 268 32.07 20.24 8.96
CA PRO A 268 32.20 20.47 10.40
C PRO A 268 32.22 19.20 11.26
N LEU A 269 31.82 18.04 10.73
CA LEU A 269 31.84 16.76 11.43
C LEU A 269 33.15 15.98 11.23
N GLU A 270 34.11 16.50 10.45
CA GLU A 270 35.33 15.77 10.06
C GLU A 270 36.17 15.31 11.26
N GLU A 271 36.22 16.12 12.32
CA GLU A 271 37.00 15.84 13.53
C GLU A 271 36.19 15.14 14.64
N CYS A 272 34.91 14.82 14.39
CA CYS A 272 34.04 14.08 15.32
C CYS A 272 34.31 12.56 15.28
N THR A 273 35.58 12.18 15.47
CA THR A 273 36.08 10.80 15.29
C THR A 273 35.52 9.77 16.26
N GLN A 274 34.86 10.22 17.35
CA GLN A 274 34.23 9.39 18.37
C GLN A 274 32.78 9.00 18.03
N LEU A 275 32.25 9.45 16.89
CA LEU A 275 30.88 9.13 16.47
C LEU A 275 30.68 7.62 16.31
N THR A 276 29.68 7.10 17.04
CA THR A 276 29.22 5.72 16.96
C THR A 276 27.84 5.62 16.32
N GLN A 277 26.98 6.61 16.55
CA GLN A 277 25.65 6.70 15.94
C GLN A 277 25.45 8.05 15.27
N LEU A 278 25.15 8.02 13.96
CA LEU A 278 24.90 9.22 13.18
C LEU A 278 23.63 9.06 12.34
N VAL A 279 22.66 9.94 12.58
CA VAL A 279 21.39 9.96 11.85
C VAL A 279 21.27 11.27 11.08
N LEU A 280 21.31 11.18 9.76
CA LEU A 280 21.29 12.30 8.81
C LEU A 280 20.19 12.13 7.74
N SER A 281 19.23 11.25 7.98
CA SER A 281 18.11 10.98 7.08
C SER A 281 17.30 12.24 6.72
N HIS A 282 16.74 12.29 5.50
CA HIS A 282 15.95 13.44 5.00
C HIS A 282 16.71 14.77 5.09
N ASN A 283 17.85 14.84 4.39
CA ASN A 283 18.65 16.05 4.21
C ASN A 283 18.98 16.23 2.71
N GLN A 284 19.99 17.04 2.40
CA GLN A 284 20.40 17.34 1.02
C GLN A 284 21.88 17.00 0.81
N ILE A 285 22.36 15.94 1.47
CA ILE A 285 23.77 15.54 1.49
C ILE A 285 24.13 14.84 0.19
N LYS A 286 25.32 15.17 -0.35
CA LYS A 286 25.92 14.54 -1.52
C LYS A 286 27.28 13.92 -1.24
N ASP A 287 28.11 14.64 -0.48
CA ASP A 287 29.49 14.27 -0.19
C ASP A 287 29.61 13.66 1.21
N LEU A 288 30.14 12.44 1.27
CA LEU A 288 30.41 11.70 2.51
C LEU A 288 31.89 11.74 2.92
N LYS A 289 32.78 12.39 2.15
CA LYS A 289 34.21 12.49 2.45
C LYS A 289 34.52 12.99 3.88
N PRO A 290 33.81 13.97 4.44
CA PRO A 290 34.05 14.38 5.83
C PRO A 290 33.89 13.26 6.87
N LEU A 291 33.11 12.21 6.56
CA LEU A 291 32.89 11.10 7.49
C LEU A 291 34.00 10.04 7.46
N GLU A 292 34.99 10.16 6.58
CA GLU A 292 36.05 9.14 6.37
C GLU A 292 36.88 8.85 7.64
N LYS A 293 37.00 9.81 8.56
CA LYS A 293 37.71 9.63 9.85
C LYS A 293 36.85 9.02 10.96
N CYS A 294 35.52 8.97 10.79
CA CYS A 294 34.57 8.50 11.80
C CYS A 294 34.49 6.96 11.85
N ASN A 295 35.62 6.28 12.07
CA ASN A 295 35.74 4.83 11.93
C ASN A 295 35.06 4.03 13.07
N GLN A 296 34.56 4.70 14.10
CA GLN A 296 33.82 4.08 15.22
C GLN A 296 32.32 3.94 14.96
N LEU A 297 31.84 4.38 13.79
CA LEU A 297 30.42 4.29 13.42
C LEU A 297 29.95 2.83 13.40
N THR A 298 28.94 2.54 14.21
CA THR A 298 28.20 1.27 14.23
C THR A 298 26.81 1.42 13.63
N GLN A 299 26.25 2.64 13.65
CA GLN A 299 24.97 2.97 13.04
C GLN A 299 25.08 4.26 12.22
N LEU A 300 24.74 4.19 10.94
CA LEU A 300 24.73 5.32 10.02
C LEU A 300 23.44 5.32 9.18
N LEU A 301 22.56 6.30 9.43
CA LEU A 301 21.30 6.45 8.70
C LEU A 301 21.35 7.67 7.79
N LEU A 302 21.29 7.44 6.48
CA LEU A 302 21.48 8.44 5.41
C LEU A 302 20.34 8.40 4.38
N ASN A 303 19.22 7.74 4.67
CA ASN A 303 18.12 7.64 3.73
C ASN A 303 17.53 9.01 3.35
N ASN A 304 16.97 9.12 2.15
CA ASN A 304 16.40 10.37 1.62
C ASN A 304 17.45 11.49 1.57
N ASN A 305 18.50 11.27 0.79
CA ASN A 305 19.56 12.25 0.50
C ASN A 305 19.86 12.24 -1.01
N GLN A 306 20.99 12.82 -1.43
CA GLN A 306 21.41 12.94 -2.83
C GLN A 306 22.78 12.27 -3.04
N ILE A 307 23.06 11.20 -2.31
CA ILE A 307 24.35 10.51 -2.32
C ILE A 307 24.46 9.63 -3.58
N THR A 308 25.58 9.75 -4.28
CA THR A 308 25.90 8.93 -5.47
C THR A 308 27.15 8.06 -5.27
N ASN A 309 28.08 8.48 -4.41
CA ASN A 309 29.39 7.86 -4.24
C ASN A 309 29.60 7.40 -2.79
N LEU A 310 29.95 6.12 -2.63
CA LEU A 310 30.15 5.48 -1.33
C LEU A 310 31.63 5.24 -0.97
N LYS A 311 32.59 5.72 -1.76
CA LYS A 311 34.03 5.47 -1.55
C LYS A 311 34.50 5.80 -0.14
N SER A 312 34.00 6.88 0.44
CA SER A 312 34.33 7.30 1.81
C SER A 312 33.90 6.29 2.88
N LEU A 313 32.98 5.38 2.56
CA LEU A 313 32.46 4.35 3.46
C LEU A 313 33.30 3.07 3.50
N GLU A 314 34.33 2.91 2.65
CA GLU A 314 35.16 1.69 2.59
C GLU A 314 35.85 1.33 3.92
N LYS A 315 36.08 2.33 4.78
CA LYS A 315 36.79 2.19 6.06
C LYS A 315 35.87 1.87 7.24
N HIS A 316 34.55 2.06 7.10
CA HIS A 316 33.56 1.87 8.17
C HIS A 316 33.15 0.41 8.37
N VAL A 317 34.11 -0.49 8.47
CA VAL A 317 33.90 -1.95 8.53
C VAL A 317 33.21 -2.46 9.81
N GLN A 318 33.02 -1.58 10.79
CA GLN A 318 32.33 -1.87 12.05
C GLN A 318 30.83 -1.50 12.00
N LEU A 319 30.33 -0.98 10.87
CA LEU A 319 28.92 -0.67 10.71
C LEU A 319 28.08 -1.93 10.86
N MET A 320 27.15 -1.89 11.81
CA MET A 320 26.15 -2.93 12.03
C MET A 320 24.86 -2.59 11.27
N GLN A 321 24.53 -1.30 11.21
CA GLN A 321 23.34 -0.80 10.51
C GLN A 321 23.71 0.37 9.60
N LEU A 322 23.40 0.21 8.32
CA LEU A 322 23.56 1.23 7.28
C LEU A 322 22.26 1.38 6.49
N ASP A 323 21.67 2.57 6.55
CA ASP A 323 20.47 2.90 5.76
C ASP A 323 20.80 3.94 4.70
N LEU A 324 20.71 3.54 3.44
CA LEU A 324 21.02 4.34 2.26
C LEU A 324 19.82 4.43 1.31
N ARG A 325 18.60 4.10 1.78
CA ARG A 325 17.38 4.17 0.95
C ARG A 325 17.13 5.56 0.36
N ASP A 326 16.47 5.65 -0.78
CA ASP A 326 16.10 6.93 -1.39
C ASP A 326 17.32 7.83 -1.63
N ASN A 327 18.28 7.31 -2.39
CA ASN A 327 19.49 8.02 -2.83
C ASN A 327 19.70 7.78 -4.34
N GLN A 328 20.90 8.07 -4.85
CA GLN A 328 21.25 7.98 -6.27
C GLN A 328 22.47 7.06 -6.47
N ILE A 329 22.57 6.01 -5.67
CA ILE A 329 23.72 5.10 -5.66
C ILE A 329 23.63 4.13 -6.84
N THR A 330 24.75 3.94 -7.54
CA THR A 330 24.88 3.01 -8.67
C THR A 330 25.92 1.90 -8.42
N ASP A 331 26.98 2.19 -7.66
CA ASP A 331 28.09 1.27 -7.40
C ASP A 331 28.16 0.84 -5.93
N LEU A 332 28.13 -0.48 -5.70
CA LEU A 332 28.19 -1.11 -4.38
C LEU A 332 29.59 -1.64 -4.01
N LYS A 333 30.59 -1.55 -4.91
CA LYS A 333 31.96 -2.01 -4.61
C LYS A 333 32.54 -1.45 -3.31
N PRO A 334 32.33 -0.17 -2.95
CA PRO A 334 32.82 0.35 -1.67
C PRO A 334 32.27 -0.38 -0.43
N LEU A 335 31.14 -1.08 -0.56
CA LEU A 335 30.48 -1.81 0.52
C LEU A 335 30.92 -3.28 0.63
N GLU A 336 31.83 -3.76 -0.22
CA GLU A 336 32.31 -5.16 -0.17
C GLU A 336 33.04 -5.51 1.14
N LYS A 337 33.55 -4.52 1.88
CA LYS A 337 34.22 -4.72 3.17
C LYS A 337 33.26 -4.73 4.37
N HIS A 338 31.97 -4.50 4.15
CA HIS A 338 30.96 -4.37 5.21
C HIS A 338 30.37 -5.73 5.63
N GLY A 339 31.21 -6.76 5.68
CA GLY A 339 30.77 -8.14 5.97
C GLY A 339 30.20 -8.36 7.38
N LYS A 340 30.41 -7.41 8.30
CA LYS A 340 29.84 -7.42 9.67
C LYS A 340 28.46 -6.77 9.75
N SER A 341 28.03 -6.03 8.74
CA SER A 341 26.73 -5.36 8.77
C SER A 341 25.61 -6.36 8.82
N THR A 342 24.70 -6.18 9.77
CA THR A 342 23.50 -7.01 9.93
C THR A 342 22.32 -6.43 9.20
N HIS A 343 22.29 -5.11 9.00
CA HIS A 343 21.21 -4.38 8.33
C HIS A 343 21.80 -3.46 7.25
N LEU A 344 21.49 -3.75 5.99
CA LEU A 344 21.85 -2.91 4.85
C LEU A 344 20.59 -2.59 4.04
N LEU A 345 20.15 -1.34 4.10
CA LEU A 345 18.95 -0.87 3.42
C LEU A 345 19.35 -0.02 2.21
N LEU A 346 19.07 -0.50 1.01
CA LEU A 346 19.49 0.08 -0.28
C LEU A 346 18.31 0.30 -1.25
N SER A 347 17.07 0.11 -0.81
CA SER A 347 15.89 0.33 -1.66
C SER A 347 15.83 1.75 -2.25
N HIS A 348 15.16 1.92 -3.40
CA HIS A 348 15.02 3.23 -4.07
C HIS A 348 16.38 3.89 -4.38
N ASN A 349 17.25 3.17 -5.08
CA ASN A 349 18.51 3.67 -5.62
C ASN A 349 18.58 3.39 -7.14
N GLN A 350 19.76 3.56 -7.73
CA GLN A 350 20.00 3.37 -9.17
C GLN A 350 20.92 2.17 -9.43
N ILE A 351 20.85 1.15 -8.58
CA ILE A 351 21.66 -0.06 -8.69
C ILE A 351 21.11 -0.90 -9.86
N SER A 352 21.90 -1.09 -10.92
CA SER A 352 21.46 -1.84 -12.10
C SER A 352 21.94 -3.28 -12.15
N HIS A 353 22.96 -3.62 -11.36
CA HIS A 353 23.58 -4.94 -11.41
C HIS A 353 24.11 -5.37 -10.03
N LEU A 354 23.90 -6.64 -9.69
CA LEU A 354 24.45 -7.28 -8.49
C LEU A 354 25.46 -8.36 -8.85
N SER A 355 26.64 -8.34 -8.21
CA SER A 355 27.69 -9.32 -8.47
C SER A 355 27.75 -10.39 -7.38
N LEU A 356 27.96 -11.66 -7.77
CA LEU A 356 28.14 -12.76 -6.81
C LEU A 356 29.32 -12.51 -5.86
N ASN A 357 30.37 -11.83 -6.33
CA ASN A 357 31.52 -11.47 -5.49
C ASN A 357 31.10 -10.52 -4.35
N THR A 358 30.34 -9.46 -4.67
CA THR A 358 29.83 -8.50 -3.67
C THR A 358 28.90 -9.19 -2.68
N ILE A 359 27.93 -9.96 -3.17
CA ILE A 359 26.97 -10.71 -2.34
C ILE A 359 27.67 -11.69 -1.39
N ASN A 360 28.72 -12.39 -1.86
CA ASN A 360 29.46 -13.36 -1.04
C ASN A 360 30.21 -12.71 0.14
N LYS A 361 30.49 -11.41 0.11
CA LYS A 361 31.16 -10.72 1.22
C LYS A 361 30.23 -10.37 2.36
N TRP A 362 28.92 -10.35 2.15
CA TRP A 362 27.93 -9.95 3.14
C TRP A 362 27.41 -11.13 3.99
N SER A 363 28.34 -11.89 4.57
CA SER A 363 28.03 -13.17 5.24
C SER A 363 27.22 -13.07 6.53
N CYS A 364 27.20 -11.90 7.19
CA CYS A 364 26.48 -11.69 8.46
C CYS A 364 25.17 -10.90 8.29
N MET A 365 24.73 -10.69 7.05
CA MET A 365 23.62 -9.81 6.75
C MET A 365 22.29 -10.53 7.01
N ILE A 366 21.50 -9.96 7.93
CA ILE A 366 20.19 -10.48 8.31
C ILE A 366 19.11 -9.79 7.48
N PHE A 367 19.25 -8.47 7.28
CA PHE A 367 18.30 -7.65 6.54
C PHE A 367 19.00 -6.95 5.39
N LEU A 368 18.59 -7.29 4.16
CA LEU A 368 19.03 -6.67 2.92
C LEU A 368 17.81 -6.24 2.13
N HIS A 369 17.65 -4.93 1.94
CA HIS A 369 16.53 -4.39 1.18
C HIS A 369 17.07 -3.75 -0.10
N LEU A 370 16.69 -4.30 -1.25
CA LEU A 370 17.14 -3.87 -2.59
C LEU A 370 15.99 -3.45 -3.50
N GLU A 371 14.77 -3.40 -2.97
CA GLU A 371 13.55 -3.11 -3.72
C GLU A 371 13.62 -1.74 -4.43
N ASN A 372 12.90 -1.60 -5.54
CA ASN A 372 12.84 -0.34 -6.29
C ASN A 372 14.23 0.14 -6.76
N ASN A 373 15.10 -0.80 -7.11
CA ASN A 373 16.30 -0.56 -7.91
C ASN A 373 16.13 -1.17 -9.31
N PRO A 374 16.71 -0.57 -10.37
CA PRO A 374 16.63 -1.08 -11.73
C PRO A 374 17.57 -2.28 -11.98
N ILE A 375 17.57 -3.28 -11.09
CA ILE A 375 18.45 -4.45 -11.16
C ILE A 375 18.00 -5.35 -12.32
N GLN A 376 18.81 -5.44 -13.37
CA GLN A 376 18.45 -6.16 -14.60
C GLN A 376 18.83 -7.63 -14.57
N ASN A 377 19.85 -7.98 -13.78
CA ASN A 377 20.41 -9.33 -13.78
C ASN A 377 19.76 -10.29 -12.76
N ILE A 378 18.77 -9.82 -11.99
CA ILE A 378 18.04 -10.61 -11.00
C ILE A 378 16.57 -10.18 -11.02
N PRO A 379 15.62 -11.11 -11.22
CA PRO A 379 14.20 -10.83 -11.14
C PRO A 379 13.77 -10.19 -9.80
N PRO A 380 12.81 -9.23 -9.80
CA PRO A 380 12.35 -8.55 -8.59
C PRO A 380 11.86 -9.47 -7.47
N GLU A 381 11.29 -10.62 -7.80
CA GLU A 381 10.76 -11.61 -6.86
C GLU A 381 11.88 -12.33 -6.10
N ILE A 382 13.04 -12.52 -6.73
CA ILE A 382 14.23 -13.12 -6.09
C ILE A 382 14.86 -12.12 -5.12
N LEU A 383 14.83 -10.82 -5.44
CA LEU A 383 15.35 -9.78 -4.55
C LEU A 383 14.61 -9.72 -3.20
N LYS A 384 13.33 -10.10 -3.18
CA LYS A 384 12.48 -10.10 -1.98
C LYS A 384 12.70 -11.31 -1.07
N GLN A 385 13.30 -12.38 -1.58
CA GLN A 385 13.45 -13.65 -0.85
C GLN A 385 14.76 -13.76 -0.05
N GLY A 386 15.54 -12.68 0.01
CA GLY A 386 16.73 -12.58 0.84
C GLY A 386 18.04 -13.04 0.18
N LEU A 387 19.13 -12.89 0.93
CA LEU A 387 20.50 -12.98 0.41
C LEU A 387 20.85 -14.37 -0.13
N ASP A 388 20.40 -15.45 0.51
CA ASP A 388 20.73 -16.82 0.11
C ASP A 388 20.10 -17.18 -1.24
N THR A 389 18.84 -16.81 -1.46
CA THR A 389 18.15 -17.01 -2.74
C THR A 389 18.81 -16.21 -3.86
N ILE A 390 19.16 -14.96 -3.60
CA ILE A 390 19.93 -14.10 -4.52
C ILE A 390 21.26 -14.78 -4.89
N LYS A 391 21.97 -15.32 -3.88
CA LYS A 391 23.25 -15.98 -4.05
C LYS A 391 23.14 -17.26 -4.87
N ASP A 392 22.13 -18.08 -4.63
CA ASP A 392 21.92 -19.33 -5.37
C ASP A 392 21.51 -19.08 -6.82
N TYR A 393 20.68 -18.07 -7.07
CA TYR A 393 20.35 -17.62 -8.42
C TYR A 393 21.58 -17.08 -9.18
N LEU A 394 22.41 -16.26 -8.53
CA LEU A 394 23.64 -15.75 -9.13
C LEU A 394 24.67 -16.87 -9.41
N LYS A 395 24.71 -17.93 -8.60
CA LYS A 395 25.55 -19.11 -8.89
C LYS A 395 25.03 -19.89 -10.09
N SER A 396 23.72 -20.12 -10.19
CA SER A 396 23.13 -20.92 -11.27
C SER A 396 23.27 -20.23 -12.64
N THR A 397 23.26 -18.90 -12.67
CA THR A 397 23.38 -18.09 -13.90
C THR A 397 24.82 -17.92 -14.41
N GLN A 398 25.85 -18.13 -13.58
CA GLN A 398 27.27 -17.98 -13.97
C GLN A 398 27.84 -19.14 -14.82
N ASN A 399 27.14 -20.27 -14.93
CA ASN A 399 27.60 -21.42 -15.71
C ASN A 399 27.35 -21.21 -17.22
N LYS A 400 28.28 -20.50 -17.89
CA LYS A 400 28.18 -20.09 -19.30
C LYS A 400 27.97 -21.20 -20.34
N LYS A 401 28.15 -22.49 -19.99
CA LYS A 401 28.02 -23.62 -20.93
C LYS A 401 26.57 -24.10 -21.14
N GLU A 402 25.59 -23.57 -20.39
CA GLU A 402 24.23 -24.15 -20.33
C GLU A 402 23.12 -23.09 -20.39
N GLN A 403 23.34 -22.04 -21.19
CA GLN A 403 22.43 -20.92 -21.39
C GLN A 403 21.54 -21.15 -22.62
N TYR A 404 20.22 -21.22 -22.44
CA TYR A 404 19.21 -21.35 -23.49
C TYR A 404 18.41 -20.06 -23.61
N PRO A 405 18.74 -19.17 -24.55
CA PRO A 405 17.94 -17.98 -24.81
C PRO A 405 16.54 -18.36 -25.32
N LEU A 406 15.50 -17.75 -24.75
CA LEU A 406 14.12 -17.90 -25.16
C LEU A 406 13.86 -17.05 -26.41
N TYR A 407 13.54 -17.70 -27.53
CA TYR A 407 13.23 -17.05 -28.81
C TYR A 407 11.79 -17.34 -29.24
N GLU A 408 10.84 -17.02 -28.37
CA GLU A 408 9.43 -17.30 -28.60
C GLU A 408 8.54 -16.16 -28.13
N ALA A 409 7.46 -15.88 -28.87
CA ALA A 409 6.46 -14.90 -28.45
C ALA A 409 5.05 -15.24 -28.93
N LYS A 410 4.05 -14.61 -28.31
CA LYS A 410 2.65 -14.74 -28.70
C LYS A 410 2.30 -13.76 -29.81
N LEU A 411 1.60 -14.25 -30.83
CA LEU A 411 0.91 -13.44 -31.83
C LEU A 411 -0.60 -13.60 -31.63
N ILE A 412 -1.27 -12.56 -31.17
CA ILE A 412 -2.68 -12.62 -30.79
C ILE A 412 -3.56 -12.00 -31.88
N LEU A 413 -4.48 -12.79 -32.45
CA LEU A 413 -5.41 -12.36 -33.48
C LEU A 413 -6.71 -11.90 -32.86
N VAL A 414 -7.06 -10.63 -33.11
CA VAL A 414 -8.28 -9.99 -32.62
C VAL A 414 -9.05 -9.34 -33.76
N GLY A 415 -10.36 -9.17 -33.58
CA GLY A 415 -11.24 -8.62 -34.60
C GLY A 415 -12.61 -9.26 -34.61
N ALA A 416 -13.53 -8.68 -35.37
CA ALA A 416 -14.92 -9.14 -35.41
C ALA A 416 -15.08 -10.59 -35.94
N GLY A 417 -16.29 -11.14 -35.79
CA GLY A 417 -16.66 -12.40 -36.41
C GLY A 417 -16.49 -12.38 -37.93
N GLU A 418 -15.96 -13.49 -38.46
CA GLU A 418 -15.89 -13.75 -39.91
C GLU A 418 -14.94 -12.84 -40.72
N VAL A 419 -14.07 -12.06 -40.08
CA VAL A 419 -13.04 -11.23 -40.77
C VAL A 419 -11.90 -12.04 -41.38
N GLY A 420 -11.80 -13.34 -41.04
CA GLY A 420 -10.83 -14.28 -41.60
C GLY A 420 -9.61 -14.54 -40.71
N LYS A 421 -9.78 -14.54 -39.37
CA LYS A 421 -8.70 -14.77 -38.40
C LYS A 421 -8.04 -16.13 -38.56
N THR A 422 -8.85 -17.19 -38.63
CA THR A 422 -8.35 -18.56 -38.80
C THR A 422 -7.62 -18.75 -40.13
N GLU A 423 -8.13 -18.15 -41.21
CA GLU A 423 -7.46 -18.13 -42.51
C GLU A 423 -6.14 -17.36 -42.45
N MET A 424 -6.08 -16.25 -41.73
CA MET A 424 -4.85 -15.48 -41.55
C MET A 424 -3.81 -16.25 -40.72
N ALA A 425 -4.21 -16.90 -39.63
CA ALA A 425 -3.32 -17.73 -38.82
C ALA A 425 -2.67 -18.85 -39.66
N GLU A 426 -3.44 -19.48 -40.55
CA GLU A 426 -2.92 -20.50 -41.46
C GLU A 426 -2.06 -19.90 -42.57
N ALA A 427 -2.46 -18.77 -43.16
CA ALA A 427 -1.68 -18.10 -44.19
C ALA A 427 -0.33 -17.56 -43.66
N LEU A 428 -0.23 -17.17 -42.40
CA LEU A 428 1.02 -16.73 -41.78
C LEU A 428 1.97 -17.91 -41.49
N SER A 429 1.43 -19.00 -40.93
CA SER A 429 2.22 -20.15 -40.47
C SER A 429 2.61 -21.13 -41.58
N GLU A 430 1.80 -21.27 -42.63
CA GLU A 430 2.03 -22.24 -43.71
C GLU A 430 2.58 -21.58 -44.98
N PRO A 431 3.73 -22.02 -45.51
CA PRO A 431 4.28 -21.52 -46.77
C PRO A 431 3.38 -21.81 -47.98
N ASN A 432 2.64 -22.92 -47.97
CA ASN A 432 1.84 -23.43 -49.09
C ASN A 432 0.32 -23.38 -48.79
N TYR A 433 -0.13 -22.36 -48.06
CA TYR A 433 -1.53 -22.22 -47.68
C TYR A 433 -2.47 -22.18 -48.91
N VAL A 434 -3.56 -22.95 -48.87
CA VAL A 434 -4.62 -22.95 -49.87
C VAL A 434 -5.95 -22.55 -49.22
N PHE A 435 -6.60 -21.52 -49.77
CA PHE A 435 -7.86 -21.00 -49.27
C PHE A 435 -8.99 -22.05 -49.37
N LYS A 436 -9.74 -22.25 -48.28
CA LYS A 436 -10.90 -23.17 -48.22
C LYS A 436 -12.18 -22.38 -47.98
N GLN A 437 -13.16 -22.51 -48.87
CA GLN A 437 -14.45 -21.81 -48.78
C GLN A 437 -15.44 -22.56 -47.87
N GLY A 438 -16.32 -21.83 -47.16
CA GLY A 438 -17.43 -22.43 -46.38
C GLY A 438 -17.05 -22.97 -45.00
N ARG A 439 -15.99 -22.46 -44.36
CA ARG A 439 -15.63 -22.86 -42.99
C ARG A 439 -16.67 -22.44 -41.96
N LYS A 440 -16.89 -23.31 -40.97
CA LYS A 440 -17.64 -22.97 -39.75
C LYS A 440 -16.81 -22.02 -38.89
N THR A 441 -17.48 -21.13 -38.16
CA THR A 441 -16.84 -20.23 -37.20
C THR A 441 -16.12 -21.02 -36.11
N THR A 442 -14.88 -20.64 -35.79
CA THR A 442 -14.10 -21.21 -34.68
C THR A 442 -14.87 -21.09 -33.37
N GLN A 443 -14.89 -22.17 -32.58
CA GLN A 443 -15.39 -22.19 -31.20
C GLN A 443 -14.19 -22.20 -30.24
N GLY A 444 -14.16 -21.29 -29.26
CA GLY A 444 -13.07 -21.19 -28.29
C GLY A 444 -11.78 -20.55 -28.84
N ILE A 445 -10.62 -21.03 -28.37
CA ILE A 445 -9.28 -20.54 -28.77
C ILE A 445 -8.54 -21.65 -29.52
N ARG A 446 -7.90 -21.30 -30.64
CA ARG A 446 -6.97 -22.18 -31.37
C ARG A 446 -5.56 -21.61 -31.29
N ILE A 447 -4.63 -22.39 -30.76
CA ILE A 447 -3.20 -22.04 -30.73
C ILE A 447 -2.51 -22.77 -31.88
N LYS A 448 -1.69 -22.06 -32.65
CA LYS A 448 -0.90 -22.64 -33.74
C LYS A 448 0.52 -22.10 -33.74
N ASP A 449 1.50 -22.99 -33.83
CA ASP A 449 2.90 -22.58 -33.85
C ASP A 449 3.33 -22.19 -35.27
N TRP A 450 4.07 -21.08 -35.35
CA TRP A 450 4.71 -20.60 -36.55
C TRP A 450 6.22 -20.50 -36.32
N VAL A 451 6.95 -21.45 -36.90
CA VAL A 451 8.41 -21.54 -36.79
C VAL A 451 9.06 -20.67 -37.87
N LEU A 452 9.92 -19.76 -37.42
CA LEU A 452 10.72 -18.83 -38.21
C LEU A 452 12.20 -19.25 -38.14
N PRO A 453 12.71 -19.97 -39.15
CA PRO A 453 14.07 -20.45 -39.12
C PRO A 453 15.10 -19.34 -39.40
N ASN A 454 16.31 -19.48 -38.85
CA ASN A 454 17.47 -18.61 -39.15
C ASN A 454 17.25 -17.10 -38.87
N CYS A 455 16.53 -16.74 -37.82
CA CYS A 455 16.45 -15.36 -37.33
C CYS A 455 17.81 -14.88 -36.81
N GLN A 456 18.10 -13.58 -36.97
CA GLN A 456 19.35 -12.96 -36.51
C GLN A 456 19.08 -11.83 -35.50
N LYS A 457 19.81 -11.81 -34.38
CA LYS A 457 19.84 -10.71 -33.40
C LYS A 457 21.28 -10.50 -32.94
N GLY A 458 21.93 -9.44 -33.42
CA GLY A 458 23.38 -9.25 -33.24
C GLY A 458 24.17 -10.30 -34.03
N GLU A 459 25.15 -10.95 -33.39
CA GLU A 459 25.96 -12.03 -33.99
C GLU A 459 25.31 -13.42 -33.91
N ASN A 460 24.19 -13.56 -33.21
CA ASN A 460 23.53 -14.85 -32.99
C ASN A 460 22.49 -15.16 -34.08
N THR A 461 22.52 -16.41 -34.59
CA THR A 461 21.50 -16.98 -35.47
C THR A 461 20.71 -18.05 -34.72
N PHE A 462 19.38 -18.03 -34.81
CA PHE A 462 18.50 -18.93 -34.06
C PHE A 462 17.16 -19.15 -34.76
N ASP A 463 16.47 -20.24 -34.42
CA ASP A 463 15.08 -20.45 -34.82
C ASP A 463 14.16 -19.78 -33.80
N PHE A 464 13.09 -19.13 -34.28
CA PHE A 464 12.13 -18.41 -33.45
C PHE A 464 10.73 -19.02 -33.60
N THR A 465 9.99 -19.18 -32.51
CA THR A 465 8.61 -19.70 -32.55
C THR A 465 7.60 -18.62 -32.18
N ALA A 466 6.70 -18.30 -33.11
CA ALA A 466 5.54 -17.46 -32.85
C ALA A 466 4.31 -18.33 -32.53
N HIS A 467 3.78 -18.24 -31.32
CA HIS A 467 2.55 -18.93 -30.94
C HIS A 467 1.35 -18.07 -31.35
N ILE A 468 0.63 -18.49 -32.39
CA ILE A 468 -0.52 -17.77 -32.94
C ILE A 468 -1.78 -18.13 -32.17
N TRP A 469 -2.36 -17.18 -31.45
CA TRP A 469 -3.62 -17.31 -30.70
C TRP A 469 -4.78 -16.77 -31.54
N ASP A 470 -5.60 -17.69 -32.07
CA ASP A 470 -6.82 -17.38 -32.83
C ASP A 470 -8.04 -17.48 -31.92
N PHE A 471 -8.60 -16.34 -31.56
CA PHE A 471 -9.80 -16.25 -30.74
C PHE A 471 -11.07 -16.37 -31.60
N ALA A 472 -12.06 -17.13 -31.14
CA ALA A 472 -13.38 -17.19 -31.76
C ALA A 472 -13.97 -15.78 -31.97
N GLY A 473 -14.63 -15.57 -33.10
CA GLY A 473 -15.22 -14.29 -33.48
C GLY A 473 -16.69 -14.10 -33.11
N GLN A 474 -17.27 -14.96 -32.28
CA GLN A 474 -18.65 -14.79 -31.83
C GLN A 474 -18.72 -13.63 -30.83
N GLU A 475 -19.72 -12.75 -30.95
CA GLU A 475 -19.84 -11.49 -30.19
C GLU A 475 -20.07 -11.68 -28.67
N ILE A 476 -20.04 -12.92 -28.19
CA ILE A 476 -20.37 -13.32 -26.84
C ILE A 476 -19.06 -13.51 -26.06
N ASN A 477 -18.80 -12.52 -25.20
CA ASN A 477 -17.81 -12.46 -24.11
C ASN A 477 -16.40 -11.96 -24.38
N TYR A 478 -16.36 -10.70 -24.81
CA TYR A 478 -15.22 -9.80 -24.64
C TYR A 478 -14.58 -9.84 -23.23
N GLY A 479 -15.37 -10.14 -22.18
CA GLY A 479 -14.88 -10.33 -20.80
C GLY A 479 -13.98 -11.55 -20.60
N THR A 480 -13.92 -12.50 -21.55
CA THR A 480 -12.99 -13.65 -21.48
C THR A 480 -11.64 -13.38 -22.14
N HIS A 481 -11.57 -12.45 -23.10
CA HIS A 481 -10.31 -12.12 -23.77
C HIS A 481 -9.29 -11.55 -22.77
N GLN A 482 -9.74 -10.78 -21.78
CA GLN A 482 -8.85 -10.18 -20.76
C GLN A 482 -7.99 -11.20 -19.99
N PHE A 483 -8.38 -12.48 -19.93
CA PHE A 483 -7.58 -13.52 -19.26
C PHE A 483 -6.42 -14.03 -20.12
N PHE A 484 -6.41 -13.69 -21.42
CA PHE A 484 -5.46 -14.22 -22.40
C PHE A 484 -4.73 -13.11 -23.18
N LEU A 485 -5.25 -11.88 -23.14
CA LEU A 485 -4.51 -10.69 -23.56
C LEU A 485 -3.41 -10.45 -22.52
N THR A 486 -2.17 -10.53 -22.97
CA THR A 486 -0.99 -10.43 -22.10
C THR A 486 -0.02 -9.40 -22.65
N LYS A 487 0.86 -8.90 -21.77
CA LYS A 487 2.03 -8.11 -22.14
C LYS A 487 2.99 -8.98 -22.99
N ASN A 488 4.07 -8.39 -23.52
CA ASN A 488 5.12 -9.14 -24.25
C ASN A 488 4.59 -9.98 -25.44
N SER A 489 3.57 -9.45 -26.12
CA SER A 489 2.90 -10.10 -27.25
C SER A 489 2.80 -9.13 -28.43
N VAL A 490 2.67 -9.65 -29.65
CA VAL A 490 2.31 -8.84 -30.82
C VAL A 490 0.83 -9.06 -31.13
N TYR A 491 0.11 -7.98 -31.39
CA TYR A 491 -1.31 -8.03 -31.72
C TYR A 491 -1.53 -7.85 -33.22
N LEU A 492 -2.44 -8.66 -33.77
CA LEU A 492 -2.90 -8.57 -35.14
C LEU A 492 -4.40 -8.27 -35.14
N PHE A 493 -4.75 -6.99 -35.31
CA PHE A 493 -6.14 -6.57 -35.42
C PHE A 493 -6.62 -6.71 -36.87
N LEU A 494 -7.53 -7.65 -37.12
CA LEU A 494 -8.07 -7.98 -38.43
C LEU A 494 -9.48 -7.41 -38.62
N TRP A 495 -9.70 -6.74 -39.75
CA TRP A 495 -11.00 -6.16 -40.12
C TRP A 495 -11.31 -6.32 -41.62
N ASP A 496 -12.59 -6.23 -41.99
CA ASP A 496 -13.09 -6.33 -43.38
C ASP A 496 -13.82 -5.05 -43.79
N GLY A 497 -13.51 -4.50 -44.96
CA GLY A 497 -14.11 -3.26 -45.46
C GLY A 497 -15.59 -3.39 -45.87
N ARG A 498 -16.11 -4.59 -46.18
CA ARG A 498 -17.48 -4.78 -46.69
C ARG A 498 -18.58 -4.59 -45.64
N LYS A 499 -18.28 -4.88 -44.37
CA LYS A 499 -19.27 -4.77 -43.31
C LYS A 499 -19.46 -3.33 -42.83
N GLY A 500 -18.74 -2.36 -43.40
CA GLY A 500 -18.73 -1.00 -42.89
C GLY A 500 -18.55 -1.04 -41.38
N GLU A 501 -17.48 -1.70 -40.91
CA GLU A 501 -17.17 -1.70 -39.48
C GLU A 501 -17.15 -0.23 -39.05
N ASP A 502 -18.21 0.15 -38.32
CA ASP A 502 -18.35 1.48 -37.79
C ASP A 502 -17.05 1.80 -37.04
N ASN A 503 -16.56 3.03 -37.17
CA ASN A 503 -15.32 3.46 -36.51
C ASN A 503 -15.35 3.11 -35.01
N SER A 504 -16.54 2.97 -34.42
CA SER A 504 -16.78 2.46 -33.06
C SER A 504 -16.23 1.05 -32.77
N LYS A 505 -16.36 0.06 -33.67
CA LYS A 505 -15.80 -1.30 -33.45
C LYS A 505 -14.28 -1.32 -33.63
N PHE A 506 -13.80 -0.54 -34.61
CA PHE A 506 -12.39 -0.33 -34.86
C PHE A 506 -11.70 0.32 -33.65
N ASP A 507 -12.32 1.36 -33.11
CA ASP A 507 -11.87 2.09 -31.93
C ASP A 507 -11.91 1.25 -30.66
N TYR A 508 -12.96 0.42 -30.51
CA TYR A 508 -13.09 -0.47 -29.37
C TYR A 508 -11.91 -1.44 -29.28
N TRP A 509 -11.56 -2.13 -30.37
CA TRP A 509 -10.49 -3.13 -30.33
C TRP A 509 -9.12 -2.52 -30.05
N LEU A 510 -8.81 -1.36 -30.64
CA LEU A 510 -7.55 -0.66 -30.38
C LEU A 510 -7.45 -0.23 -28.91
N GLN A 511 -8.52 0.30 -28.32
CA GLN A 511 -8.54 0.66 -26.90
C GLN A 511 -8.43 -0.57 -25.99
N VAL A 512 -9.10 -1.68 -26.32
CA VAL A 512 -8.96 -2.94 -25.57
C VAL A 512 -7.51 -3.45 -25.61
N ILE A 513 -6.86 -3.42 -26.77
CA ILE A 513 -5.47 -3.84 -26.89
C ILE A 513 -4.59 -2.89 -26.07
N GLU A 514 -4.71 -1.58 -26.26
CA GLU A 514 -3.90 -0.59 -25.54
C GLU A 514 -4.01 -0.76 -24.02
N LEU A 515 -5.25 -0.90 -23.53
CA LEU A 515 -5.53 -1.07 -22.10
C LEU A 515 -5.09 -2.42 -21.57
N LEU A 516 -5.45 -3.55 -22.18
CA LEU A 516 -5.22 -4.87 -21.57
C LEU A 516 -3.83 -5.44 -21.82
N SER A 517 -3.12 -4.94 -22.83
CA SER A 517 -1.78 -5.43 -23.18
C SER A 517 -0.63 -4.56 -22.68
N ASP A 518 -0.95 -3.43 -22.01
CA ASP A 518 0.03 -2.41 -21.62
C ASP A 518 0.79 -1.85 -22.83
N LYS A 519 0.02 -1.37 -23.82
CA LYS A 519 0.54 -0.77 -25.07
C LYS A 519 1.42 -1.69 -25.91
N ALA A 520 1.13 -2.99 -25.92
CA ALA A 520 1.83 -3.93 -26.77
C ALA A 520 1.67 -3.57 -28.26
N PRO A 521 2.69 -3.88 -29.11
CA PRO A 521 2.69 -3.53 -30.52
C PRO A 521 1.52 -4.16 -31.27
N VAL A 522 0.80 -3.35 -32.06
CA VAL A 522 -0.36 -3.79 -32.87
C VAL A 522 -0.17 -3.50 -34.36
N PHE A 523 -0.43 -4.52 -35.18
CA PHE A 523 -0.60 -4.41 -36.62
C PHE A 523 -2.09 -4.34 -36.95
N VAL A 524 -2.48 -3.33 -37.71
CA VAL A 524 -3.87 -3.17 -38.15
C VAL A 524 -4.00 -3.63 -39.60
N VAL A 525 -4.77 -4.70 -39.81
CA VAL A 525 -4.78 -5.43 -41.07
C VAL A 525 -6.17 -5.49 -41.67
N GLN A 526 -6.32 -4.83 -42.82
CA GLN A 526 -7.52 -4.98 -43.65
C GLN A 526 -7.42 -6.26 -44.46
N ASN A 527 -8.27 -7.24 -44.17
CA ASN A 527 -8.32 -8.50 -44.89
C ASN A 527 -9.41 -8.50 -45.98
N LYS A 528 -9.41 -9.51 -46.86
CA LYS A 528 -10.34 -9.70 -47.98
C LYS A 528 -10.35 -8.54 -49.00
N THR A 529 -9.18 -7.95 -49.19
CA THR A 529 -8.95 -6.84 -50.14
C THR A 529 -9.12 -7.22 -51.62
N ASP A 530 -9.24 -8.53 -51.91
CA ASP A 530 -9.63 -9.06 -53.21
C ASP A 530 -11.08 -8.76 -53.58
N ILE A 531 -11.91 -8.33 -52.62
CA ILE A 531 -13.33 -8.07 -52.86
C ILE A 531 -13.69 -6.62 -52.59
N TYR A 532 -13.14 -6.01 -51.53
CA TYR A 532 -13.39 -4.59 -51.23
C TYR A 532 -12.21 -3.97 -50.50
N GLN A 533 -11.91 -2.72 -50.81
CA GLN A 533 -10.83 -1.96 -50.19
C GLN A 533 -11.36 -0.62 -49.69
N VAL A 534 -10.95 -0.26 -48.49
CA VAL A 534 -11.30 1.00 -47.83
C VAL A 534 -10.02 1.66 -47.38
N GLU A 535 -9.88 2.96 -47.63
CA GLU A 535 -8.82 3.76 -47.03
C GLU A 535 -9.31 4.33 -45.69
N ILE A 536 -8.42 4.29 -44.70
CA ILE A 536 -8.62 4.88 -43.38
C ILE A 536 -7.56 5.94 -43.14
N ASN A 537 -7.87 6.95 -42.32
CA ASN A 537 -6.89 7.97 -41.96
C ASN A 537 -5.85 7.41 -40.98
N ARG A 538 -4.79 6.82 -41.52
CA ARG A 538 -3.72 6.13 -40.77
C ARG A 538 -3.01 7.04 -39.77
N GLN A 539 -2.85 8.33 -40.11
CA GLN A 539 -2.16 9.28 -39.25
C GLN A 539 -2.97 9.55 -37.98
N ASN A 540 -4.27 9.81 -38.11
CA ASN A 540 -5.15 10.06 -36.96
C ASN A 540 -5.15 8.88 -35.97
N TRP A 541 -5.17 7.65 -36.49
CA TRP A 541 -5.12 6.46 -35.64
C TRP A 541 -3.74 6.27 -34.97
N LYS A 542 -2.63 6.59 -35.64
CA LYS A 542 -1.29 6.56 -35.02
C LYS A 542 -1.09 7.64 -33.97
N ASP A 543 -1.64 8.83 -34.21
CA ASP A 543 -1.58 9.94 -33.25
C ASP A 543 -2.38 9.60 -31.97
N ARG A 544 -3.49 8.86 -32.12
CA ARG A 544 -4.30 8.40 -31.00
C ARG A 544 -3.70 7.19 -30.27
N PHE A 545 -3.19 6.20 -31.02
CA PHE A 545 -2.66 4.94 -30.48
C PHE A 545 -1.19 4.77 -30.85
N GLY A 546 -0.30 5.15 -29.93
CA GLY A 546 1.15 5.13 -30.15
C GLY A 546 1.76 3.74 -30.30
N ASN A 547 1.02 2.68 -29.96
CA ASN A 547 1.44 1.28 -30.10
C ASN A 547 1.10 0.67 -31.48
N ILE A 548 0.46 1.42 -32.38
CA ILE A 548 0.24 0.96 -33.77
C ILE A 548 1.55 0.99 -34.53
N VAL A 549 2.04 -0.20 -34.89
CA VAL A 549 3.27 -0.38 -35.66
C VAL A 549 3.04 0.00 -37.13
N ASP A 550 2.09 -0.66 -37.78
CA ASP A 550 1.81 -0.45 -39.20
C ASP A 550 0.39 -0.85 -39.61
N PHE A 551 -0.05 -0.32 -40.77
CA PHE A 551 -1.29 -0.69 -41.43
C PHE A 551 -1.00 -1.54 -42.67
N LYS A 552 -1.56 -2.75 -42.73
CA LYS A 552 -1.39 -3.65 -43.88
C LYS A 552 -2.72 -3.97 -44.55
N LYS A 553 -2.64 -4.29 -45.83
CA LYS A 553 -3.74 -4.76 -46.67
C LYS A 553 -3.43 -6.17 -47.14
N THR A 554 -4.34 -7.11 -46.91
CA THR A 554 -4.12 -8.52 -47.23
C THR A 554 -5.33 -9.17 -47.87
N SER A 555 -5.09 -10.26 -48.57
CA SER A 555 -6.12 -11.18 -49.04
C SER A 555 -5.66 -12.61 -48.83
N CYS A 556 -6.24 -13.31 -47.84
CA CYS A 556 -5.95 -14.74 -47.66
C CYS A 556 -6.38 -15.59 -48.87
N LYS A 557 -7.32 -15.11 -49.69
CA LYS A 557 -7.78 -15.83 -50.90
C LYS A 557 -6.74 -15.80 -52.02
N SER A 558 -6.13 -14.65 -52.27
CA SER A 558 -5.15 -14.46 -53.35
C SER A 558 -3.69 -14.56 -52.88
N GLY A 559 -3.44 -14.51 -51.58
CA GLY A 559 -2.10 -14.42 -50.99
C GLY A 559 -1.49 -13.01 -50.99
N ALA A 560 -2.16 -12.02 -51.59
CA ALA A 560 -1.65 -10.65 -51.69
C ALA A 560 -1.42 -10.03 -50.30
N GLY A 561 -0.27 -9.37 -50.12
CA GLY A 561 0.13 -8.65 -48.90
C GLY A 561 0.53 -9.53 -47.69
N VAL A 562 0.25 -10.83 -47.71
CA VAL A 562 0.56 -11.74 -46.58
C VAL A 562 2.06 -11.87 -46.34
N GLY A 563 2.87 -11.93 -47.42
CA GLY A 563 4.34 -12.01 -47.31
C GLY A 563 4.97 -10.78 -46.66
N GLU A 564 4.51 -9.58 -47.02
CA GLU A 564 5.00 -8.33 -46.41
C GLU A 564 4.57 -8.19 -44.94
N LEU A 565 3.34 -8.59 -44.63
CA LEU A 565 2.84 -8.66 -43.26
C LEU A 565 3.70 -9.62 -42.42
N ARG A 566 4.00 -10.81 -42.96
CA ARG A 566 4.84 -11.82 -42.32
C ARG A 566 6.21 -11.26 -41.92
N ALA A 567 6.90 -10.58 -42.84
CA ALA A 567 8.21 -9.97 -42.58
C ALA A 567 8.13 -8.84 -41.53
N SER A 568 7.06 -8.05 -41.55
CA SER A 568 6.85 -6.96 -40.60
C SER A 568 6.61 -7.47 -39.18
N ILE A 569 5.77 -8.50 -39.02
CA ILE A 569 5.52 -9.15 -37.73
C ILE A 569 6.81 -9.76 -37.17
N GLN A 570 7.58 -10.48 -37.99
CA GLN A 570 8.84 -11.08 -37.57
C GLN A 570 9.81 -10.03 -37.00
N LYS A 571 9.97 -8.89 -37.69
CA LYS A 571 10.85 -7.80 -37.25
C LYS A 571 10.45 -7.29 -35.86
N GLU A 572 9.16 -7.08 -35.63
CA GLU A 572 8.63 -6.55 -34.37
C GLU A 572 8.76 -7.57 -33.23
N MET A 573 8.42 -8.84 -33.49
CA MET A 573 8.52 -9.90 -32.48
C MET A 573 9.94 -10.07 -31.93
N LEU A 574 10.98 -9.85 -32.76
CA LEU A 574 12.38 -9.94 -32.34
C LEU A 574 12.82 -8.78 -31.41
N GLN A 575 12.05 -7.69 -31.36
CA GLN A 575 12.33 -6.51 -30.54
C GLN A 575 11.71 -6.58 -29.14
N LEU A 576 10.83 -7.56 -28.87
CA LEU A 576 10.22 -7.73 -27.55
C LEU A 576 11.27 -7.98 -26.45
N ASP A 577 11.02 -7.42 -25.26
CA ASP A 577 12.00 -7.34 -24.17
C ASP A 577 12.47 -8.71 -23.65
N HIS A 578 11.57 -9.70 -23.61
CA HIS A 578 11.88 -11.06 -23.12
C HIS A 578 12.63 -11.92 -24.14
N ILE A 579 12.76 -11.47 -25.40
CA ILE A 579 13.42 -12.24 -26.46
C ILE A 579 14.93 -12.22 -26.28
N GLY A 580 15.47 -13.40 -25.99
CA GLY A 580 16.86 -13.61 -25.62
C GLY A 580 17.08 -13.79 -24.11
N GLU A 581 16.02 -13.79 -23.28
CA GLU A 581 16.13 -14.13 -21.87
C GLU A 581 16.71 -15.54 -21.70
N VAL A 582 17.74 -15.69 -20.88
CA VAL A 582 18.49 -16.92 -20.78
C VAL A 582 17.91 -17.83 -19.70
N TRP A 583 17.40 -18.99 -20.12
CA TRP A 583 17.02 -20.09 -19.23
C TRP A 583 18.20 -21.04 -19.05
N ASN A 584 18.28 -21.70 -17.89
CA ASN A 584 19.22 -22.81 -17.72
C ASN A 584 18.66 -24.09 -18.38
N LYS A 585 19.54 -25.07 -18.65
CA LYS A 585 19.17 -26.38 -19.23
C LYS A 585 18.02 -27.06 -18.48
N ASN A 586 18.02 -26.94 -17.16
CA ASN A 586 17.12 -27.62 -16.24
C ASN A 586 15.67 -27.12 -16.41
N ARG A 587 15.47 -25.79 -16.46
CA ARG A 587 14.16 -25.17 -16.70
C ARG A 587 13.59 -25.55 -18.07
N VAL A 588 14.45 -25.61 -19.09
CA VAL A 588 14.05 -26.05 -20.44
C VAL A 588 13.64 -27.53 -20.44
N ALA A 589 14.34 -28.38 -19.69
CA ALA A 589 14.00 -29.80 -19.55
C ALA A 589 12.66 -29.99 -18.82
N VAL A 590 12.40 -29.23 -17.75
CA VAL A 590 11.10 -29.21 -17.07
C VAL A 590 10.00 -28.82 -18.05
N ARG A 591 10.16 -27.71 -18.78
CA ARG A 591 9.19 -27.26 -19.79
C ARG A 591 8.87 -28.34 -20.81
N LYS A 592 9.89 -28.93 -21.44
CA LYS A 592 9.71 -30.02 -22.42
C LYS A 592 8.95 -31.21 -21.83
N THR A 593 9.21 -31.52 -20.57
CA THR A 593 8.54 -32.62 -19.85
C THR A 593 7.06 -32.30 -19.59
N LEU A 594 6.71 -31.04 -19.33
CA LEU A 594 5.34 -30.59 -19.14
C LEU A 594 4.57 -30.58 -20.48
N GLU A 595 5.16 -30.05 -21.55
CA GLU A 595 4.56 -30.00 -22.89
C GLU A 595 4.33 -31.39 -23.49
N ALA A 596 5.20 -32.37 -23.17
CA ALA A 596 5.06 -33.74 -23.65
C ALA A 596 3.93 -34.53 -22.98
N LYS A 597 3.39 -34.05 -21.85
CA LYS A 597 2.30 -34.73 -21.15
C LYS A 597 0.99 -34.61 -21.91
N LYS A 598 0.24 -35.72 -21.94
CA LYS A 598 -1.09 -35.77 -22.58
C LYS A 598 -2.20 -35.28 -21.67
N ASP A 599 -1.96 -35.21 -20.36
CA ASP A 599 -2.92 -34.78 -19.36
C ASP A 599 -3.30 -33.29 -19.53
N ASN A 600 -4.53 -32.93 -19.19
CA ASN A 600 -4.97 -31.53 -19.23
C ASN A 600 -4.45 -30.73 -18.03
N TYR A 601 -4.17 -31.42 -16.91
CA TYR A 601 -3.69 -30.86 -15.66
C TYR A 601 -2.88 -31.90 -14.87
N ILE A 602 -2.04 -31.44 -13.95
CA ILE A 602 -1.31 -32.27 -12.96
C ILE A 602 -1.43 -31.66 -11.56
N SER A 603 -1.10 -32.43 -10.53
CA SER A 603 -1.01 -31.87 -9.17
C SER A 603 0.24 -31.00 -9.00
N HIS A 604 0.19 -29.97 -8.15
CA HIS A 604 1.37 -29.17 -7.83
C HIS A 604 2.50 -30.01 -7.23
N ARG A 605 2.16 -31.04 -6.43
CA ARG A 605 3.15 -32.01 -5.94
C ARG A 605 3.86 -32.76 -7.07
N GLU A 606 3.15 -33.12 -8.12
CA GLU A 606 3.73 -33.78 -9.28
C GLU A 606 4.60 -32.80 -10.09
N TYR A 607 4.16 -31.55 -10.24
CA TYR A 607 4.97 -30.48 -10.83
C TYR A 607 6.31 -30.31 -10.09
N LEU A 608 6.29 -30.25 -8.75
CA LEU A 608 7.51 -30.15 -7.96
C LEU A 608 8.43 -31.37 -8.13
N LYS A 609 7.88 -32.58 -8.26
CA LYS A 609 8.68 -33.79 -8.56
C LYS A 609 9.34 -33.73 -9.93
N ILE A 610 8.66 -33.18 -10.94
CA ILE A 610 9.23 -32.98 -12.28
C ILE A 610 10.38 -31.97 -12.19
N CYS A 611 10.20 -30.90 -11.42
CA CYS A 611 11.26 -29.91 -11.20
C CYS A 611 12.46 -30.50 -10.47
N GLU A 612 12.23 -31.25 -9.39
CA GLU A 612 13.29 -31.89 -8.61
C GLU A 612 14.09 -32.90 -9.45
N ALA A 613 13.41 -33.69 -10.29
CA ALA A 613 14.07 -34.64 -11.20
C ALA A 613 15.05 -33.96 -12.17
N GLU A 614 14.76 -32.72 -12.56
CA GLU A 614 15.62 -31.90 -13.43
C GLU A 614 16.58 -31.00 -12.64
N ASN A 615 16.73 -31.19 -11.32
CA ASN A 615 17.54 -30.35 -10.42
C ASN A 615 17.09 -28.87 -10.38
N VAL A 616 15.79 -28.63 -10.50
CA VAL A 616 15.14 -27.33 -10.23
C VAL A 616 14.59 -27.40 -8.80
N ASN A 617 15.14 -26.60 -7.88
CA ASN A 617 14.70 -26.59 -6.49
C ASN A 617 13.28 -26.00 -6.36
N ALA A 618 12.63 -26.20 -5.22
CA ALA A 618 11.22 -25.79 -5.01
C ALA A 618 10.98 -24.29 -5.23
N THR A 619 11.95 -23.43 -4.89
CA THR A 619 11.87 -21.98 -5.09
C THR A 619 11.95 -21.61 -6.57
N ASP A 620 12.91 -22.21 -7.29
CA ASP A 620 13.06 -22.05 -8.73
C ASP A 620 11.85 -22.63 -9.49
N ALA A 621 11.26 -23.71 -8.98
CA ALA A 621 10.03 -24.29 -9.50
C ALA A 621 8.83 -23.33 -9.34
N GLY A 622 8.67 -22.68 -8.18
CA GLY A 622 7.63 -21.65 -8.00
C GLY A 622 7.77 -20.49 -8.98
N PHE A 623 9.00 -20.09 -9.31
CA PHE A 623 9.25 -19.05 -10.31
C PHE A 623 9.00 -19.53 -11.74
N LEU A 624 9.49 -20.72 -12.07
CA LEU A 624 9.30 -21.33 -13.38
C LEU A 624 7.81 -21.54 -13.67
N SER A 625 6.99 -21.92 -12.70
CA SER A 625 5.55 -22.06 -12.91
C SER A 625 4.88 -20.74 -13.25
N GLN A 626 5.29 -19.63 -12.63
CA GLN A 626 4.79 -18.29 -12.98
C GLN A 626 5.28 -17.85 -14.36
N GLN A 627 6.55 -18.05 -14.70
CA GLN A 627 7.04 -17.73 -16.06
C GLN A 627 6.31 -18.53 -17.13
N LEU A 628 6.11 -19.84 -16.90
CA LEU A 628 5.35 -20.73 -17.78
C LEU A 628 3.88 -20.30 -17.87
N HIS A 629 3.31 -19.74 -16.80
CA HIS A 629 1.97 -19.14 -16.80
C HIS A 629 1.91 -17.90 -17.69
N ASP A 630 2.86 -16.98 -17.53
CA ASP A 630 2.89 -15.71 -18.25
C ASP A 630 3.09 -15.92 -19.76
N ILE A 631 3.97 -16.84 -20.17
CA ILE A 631 4.14 -17.22 -21.59
C ILE A 631 3.00 -18.12 -22.11
N GLY A 632 2.09 -18.56 -21.23
CA GLY A 632 0.90 -19.33 -21.60
C GLY A 632 1.16 -20.80 -21.93
N VAL A 633 2.27 -21.38 -21.44
CA VAL A 633 2.53 -22.83 -21.55
C VAL A 633 1.67 -23.60 -20.54
N ILE A 634 1.46 -23.06 -19.34
CA ILE A 634 0.58 -23.63 -18.31
C ILE A 634 -0.38 -22.56 -17.78
N LEU A 635 -1.41 -22.94 -17.01
CA LEU A 635 -2.10 -22.04 -16.09
C LEU A 635 -1.90 -22.53 -14.67
N TYR A 636 -1.35 -21.67 -13.81
CA TYR A 636 -1.13 -21.98 -12.40
C TYR A 636 -1.50 -20.78 -11.54
N PHE A 637 -2.22 -21.04 -10.45
CA PHE A 637 -2.72 -20.02 -9.53
C PHE A 637 -2.26 -20.37 -8.11
N GLY A 638 -0.95 -20.28 -7.88
CA GLY A 638 -0.31 -20.69 -6.61
C GLY A 638 -0.69 -19.82 -5.41
N ASP A 639 -1.27 -18.65 -5.65
CA ASP A 639 -1.77 -17.70 -4.65
C ASP A 639 -3.22 -18.00 -4.18
N ASP A 640 -3.96 -18.89 -4.85
CA ASP A 640 -5.32 -19.28 -4.43
C ASP A 640 -5.32 -20.65 -3.76
N PHE A 641 -5.71 -20.70 -2.49
CA PHE A 641 -5.70 -21.95 -1.70
C PHE A 641 -6.49 -23.10 -2.34
N ALA A 642 -7.57 -22.79 -3.07
CA ALA A 642 -8.42 -23.79 -3.71
C ALA A 642 -7.94 -24.18 -5.13
N LEU A 643 -7.01 -23.43 -5.72
CA LEU A 643 -6.45 -23.71 -7.05
C LEU A 643 -4.97 -24.14 -7.03
N GLN A 644 -4.23 -23.81 -5.96
CA GLN A 644 -2.78 -24.02 -5.83
C GLN A 644 -2.34 -25.47 -5.98
N ASP A 645 -3.24 -26.44 -5.81
CA ASP A 645 -2.95 -27.87 -5.93
C ASP A 645 -3.00 -28.38 -7.37
N THR A 646 -3.53 -27.60 -8.32
CA THR A 646 -3.70 -28.01 -9.71
C THR A 646 -2.94 -27.08 -10.66
N VAL A 647 -2.02 -27.66 -11.44
CA VAL A 647 -1.33 -26.99 -12.55
C VAL A 647 -2.02 -27.41 -13.85
N VAL A 648 -2.64 -26.48 -14.55
CA VAL A 648 -3.29 -26.75 -15.84
C VAL A 648 -2.23 -26.75 -16.93
N LEU A 649 -2.00 -27.89 -17.56
CA LEU A 649 -0.99 -28.03 -18.63
C LEU A 649 -1.52 -27.57 -19.99
N LYS A 650 -2.85 -27.57 -20.17
CA LYS A 650 -3.50 -27.18 -21.42
C LYS A 650 -4.45 -26.00 -21.20
N PRO A 651 -4.00 -24.76 -21.44
CA PRO A 651 -4.84 -23.58 -21.26
C PRO A 651 -6.18 -23.64 -22.03
N ASP A 652 -6.20 -24.28 -23.21
CA ASP A 652 -7.42 -24.42 -24.02
C ASP A 652 -8.53 -25.19 -23.27
N TRP A 653 -8.18 -26.15 -22.41
CA TRP A 653 -9.14 -26.89 -21.59
C TRP A 653 -9.88 -25.96 -20.61
N ALA A 654 -9.14 -25.10 -19.89
CA ALA A 654 -9.73 -24.12 -18.98
C ALA A 654 -10.60 -23.10 -19.73
N THR A 655 -10.16 -22.67 -20.92
CA THR A 655 -10.91 -21.70 -21.73
C THR A 655 -12.25 -22.29 -22.20
N LYS A 656 -12.26 -23.54 -22.67
CA LYS A 656 -13.46 -24.25 -23.10
C LYS A 656 -14.49 -24.36 -21.98
N ALA A 657 -14.04 -24.55 -20.74
CA ALA A 657 -14.92 -24.57 -19.58
C ALA A 657 -15.65 -23.23 -19.38
N ALA A 658 -14.92 -22.10 -19.49
CA ALA A 658 -15.51 -20.76 -19.41
C ALA A 658 -16.50 -20.49 -20.56
N TYR A 659 -16.16 -20.89 -21.79
CA TYR A 659 -17.05 -20.76 -22.94
C TYR A 659 -18.35 -21.56 -22.77
N LYS A 660 -18.25 -22.84 -22.34
CA LYS A 660 -19.44 -23.67 -22.07
C LYS A 660 -20.34 -23.09 -20.99
N LEU A 661 -19.79 -22.31 -20.05
CA LEU A 661 -20.58 -21.63 -19.03
C LEU A 661 -21.34 -20.42 -19.61
N LEU A 662 -20.70 -19.63 -20.47
CA LEU A 662 -21.26 -18.36 -20.92
C LEU A 662 -22.10 -18.44 -22.22
N ASP A 663 -21.93 -19.48 -23.06
CA ASP A 663 -22.75 -19.72 -24.27
C ASP A 663 -24.11 -20.36 -23.94
N ASN A 664 -24.84 -19.78 -22.97
CA ASN A 664 -26.08 -20.32 -22.41
C ASN A 664 -27.29 -19.38 -22.58
N GLU A 665 -27.24 -18.41 -23.50
CA GLU A 665 -28.35 -17.47 -23.75
C GLU A 665 -29.55 -18.08 -24.50
N LYS A 666 -29.47 -19.35 -24.97
CA LYS A 666 -30.47 -19.96 -25.87
C LYS A 666 -31.65 -20.61 -25.13
N GLU A 667 -32.80 -20.63 -25.80
CA GLU A 667 -34.03 -21.27 -25.33
C GLU A 667 -33.79 -22.77 -25.08
N GLY A 668 -33.97 -23.23 -23.83
CA GLY A 668 -33.67 -24.60 -23.38
C GLY A 668 -32.37 -24.77 -22.58
N SER A 669 -31.62 -23.69 -22.30
CA SER A 669 -30.44 -23.76 -21.43
C SER A 669 -30.80 -24.19 -19.99
N PRO A 670 -29.93 -24.96 -19.30
CA PRO A 670 -30.09 -25.25 -17.88
C PRO A 670 -29.85 -24.02 -16.98
N ILE A 671 -29.28 -22.93 -17.53
CA ILE A 671 -29.11 -21.64 -16.83
C ILE A 671 -30.32 -20.76 -17.13
N LYS A 672 -31.00 -20.27 -16.08
CA LYS A 672 -32.15 -19.38 -16.21
C LYS A 672 -31.83 -18.03 -15.61
N GLU A 673 -31.94 -16.96 -16.40
CA GLU A 673 -31.69 -15.58 -15.94
C GLU A 673 -30.31 -15.40 -15.28
N GLY A 674 -29.30 -16.11 -15.81
CA GLY A 674 -27.94 -16.12 -15.27
C GLY A 674 -27.76 -16.94 -13.97
N ARG A 675 -28.82 -17.61 -13.48
CA ARG A 675 -28.79 -18.44 -12.27
C ARG A 675 -28.75 -19.92 -12.59
N PHE A 676 -27.91 -20.66 -11.88
CA PHE A 676 -27.84 -22.12 -11.98
C PHE A 676 -27.45 -22.79 -10.65
N HIS A 677 -27.80 -24.07 -10.50
CA HIS A 677 -27.48 -24.87 -9.32
C HIS A 677 -26.32 -25.84 -9.59
N GLN A 678 -25.49 -26.15 -8.60
CA GLN A 678 -24.29 -26.99 -8.75
C GLN A 678 -24.56 -28.42 -9.29
N ASN A 679 -25.81 -28.88 -9.24
CA ASN A 679 -26.22 -30.20 -9.76
C ASN A 679 -26.26 -30.25 -11.29
N ILE A 680 -26.32 -29.10 -11.98
CA ILE A 680 -26.32 -29.06 -13.45
C ILE A 680 -24.91 -29.08 -14.05
N LEU A 681 -23.85 -29.03 -13.23
CA LEU A 681 -22.46 -29.00 -13.73
C LEU A 681 -22.11 -30.17 -14.66
N PRO A 682 -22.54 -31.43 -14.40
CA PRO A 682 -22.29 -32.53 -15.33
C PRO A 682 -23.04 -32.39 -16.67
N GLN A 683 -24.15 -31.65 -16.70
CA GLN A 683 -24.88 -31.34 -17.94
C GLN A 683 -24.24 -30.16 -18.69
N LEU A 684 -23.70 -29.19 -17.96
CA LEU A 684 -23.05 -28.01 -18.52
C LEU A 684 -21.65 -28.31 -19.08
N TRP A 685 -20.90 -29.16 -18.38
CA TRP A 685 -19.59 -29.64 -18.79
C TRP A 685 -19.67 -31.13 -19.16
N ASP A 686 -20.56 -31.46 -20.08
CA ASP A 686 -20.89 -32.80 -20.61
C ASP A 686 -19.76 -33.55 -21.36
N ASP A 687 -18.53 -33.04 -21.29
CA ASP A 687 -17.36 -33.66 -21.92
C ASP A 687 -16.57 -34.40 -20.84
N SER A 688 -16.25 -35.67 -21.08
CA SER A 688 -15.49 -36.53 -20.16
C SER A 688 -14.11 -35.94 -19.79
N ASN A 689 -13.60 -34.98 -20.57
CA ASN A 689 -12.41 -34.21 -20.25
C ASN A 689 -12.54 -33.34 -18.98
N PHE A 690 -13.75 -33.08 -18.46
CA PHE A 690 -13.99 -32.27 -17.26
C PHE A 690 -14.34 -33.08 -16.00
N ASP A 691 -14.48 -34.40 -16.13
CA ASP A 691 -14.92 -35.28 -15.04
C ASP A 691 -14.02 -35.15 -13.80
N GLY A 692 -14.67 -35.06 -12.64
CA GLY A 692 -14.00 -34.96 -11.34
C GLY A 692 -13.34 -33.60 -11.03
N LYS A 693 -13.46 -32.60 -11.91
CA LYS A 693 -12.87 -31.26 -11.73
C LYS A 693 -13.88 -30.10 -11.66
N TYR A 694 -15.17 -30.38 -11.56
CA TYR A 694 -16.20 -29.37 -11.47
C TYR A 694 -15.98 -28.31 -10.35
N PRO A 695 -15.57 -28.68 -9.12
CA PRO A 695 -15.26 -27.68 -8.08
C PRO A 695 -14.08 -26.78 -8.43
N PHE A 696 -13.02 -27.35 -9.03
CA PHE A 696 -11.86 -26.59 -9.50
C PHE A 696 -12.26 -25.61 -10.60
N LEU A 697 -13.05 -26.06 -11.58
CA LEU A 697 -13.51 -25.21 -12.68
C LEU A 697 -14.40 -24.07 -12.16
N LEU A 698 -15.34 -24.35 -11.25
CA LEU A 698 -16.16 -23.30 -10.63
C LEU A 698 -15.30 -22.27 -9.91
N ARG A 699 -14.36 -22.71 -9.06
CA ARG A 699 -13.44 -21.80 -8.37
C ARG A 699 -12.60 -20.98 -9.34
N LEU A 700 -12.19 -21.58 -10.45
CA LEU A 700 -11.47 -20.88 -11.51
C LEU A 700 -12.34 -19.80 -12.15
N MET A 701 -13.63 -20.07 -12.39
CA MET A 701 -14.57 -19.08 -12.93
C MET A 701 -14.86 -17.94 -11.94
N GLU A 702 -14.90 -18.22 -10.63
CA GLU A 702 -14.98 -17.20 -9.58
C GLU A 702 -13.73 -16.31 -9.56
N ARG A 703 -12.53 -16.92 -9.67
CA ARG A 703 -11.26 -16.18 -9.74
C ARG A 703 -11.18 -15.29 -10.98
N PHE A 704 -11.79 -15.73 -12.08
CA PHE A 704 -11.98 -14.93 -13.28
C PHE A 704 -13.11 -13.91 -13.16
N GLU A 705 -13.78 -13.79 -12.00
CA GLU A 705 -14.84 -12.82 -11.74
C GLU A 705 -16.00 -12.95 -12.75
N LEU A 706 -16.26 -14.18 -13.23
CA LEU A 706 -17.34 -14.51 -14.18
C LEU A 706 -18.62 -14.95 -13.48
N VAL A 707 -18.49 -15.51 -12.28
CA VAL A 707 -19.57 -16.08 -11.48
C VAL A 707 -19.28 -15.85 -10.00
N PHE A 708 -20.33 -15.75 -9.21
CA PHE A 708 -20.25 -15.77 -7.75
C PHE A 708 -21.32 -16.72 -7.17
N GLN A 709 -21.05 -17.24 -5.97
CA GLN A 709 -21.97 -18.09 -5.23
C GLN A 709 -22.90 -17.26 -4.34
N LEU A 710 -24.19 -17.64 -4.24
CA LEU A 710 -25.11 -17.04 -3.28
C LEU A 710 -24.87 -17.58 -1.85
N GLN A 711 -24.95 -16.72 -0.84
CA GLN A 711 -24.77 -17.10 0.56
C GLN A 711 -25.79 -18.20 0.94
N ASP A 712 -25.27 -19.30 1.51
CA ASP A 712 -26.02 -20.47 1.98
C ASP A 712 -26.75 -21.31 0.91
N ALA A 713 -26.40 -21.16 -0.38
CA ALA A 713 -26.98 -21.93 -1.47
C ALA A 713 -25.92 -22.62 -2.34
N GLN A 714 -26.23 -23.81 -2.88
CA GLN A 714 -25.46 -24.44 -3.97
C GLN A 714 -25.80 -23.82 -5.32
N GLU A 715 -25.99 -22.50 -5.35
CA GLU A 715 -26.45 -21.73 -6.48
C GLU A 715 -25.47 -20.62 -6.82
N TYR A 716 -25.31 -20.43 -8.12
CA TYR A 716 -24.33 -19.55 -8.71
C TYR A 716 -25.01 -18.59 -9.67
N ILE A 717 -24.47 -17.37 -9.73
CA ILE A 717 -24.95 -16.29 -10.59
C ILE A 717 -23.85 -15.92 -11.58
N ILE A 718 -24.22 -15.74 -12.84
CA ILE A 718 -23.40 -15.22 -13.92
C ILE A 718 -23.91 -13.81 -14.24
N PRO A 719 -23.24 -12.73 -13.79
CA PRO A 719 -23.77 -11.37 -13.93
C PRO A 719 -24.01 -10.93 -15.38
N GLU A 720 -23.23 -11.44 -16.32
CA GLU A 720 -23.34 -11.11 -17.75
C GLU A 720 -24.68 -11.57 -18.37
N LEU A 721 -25.25 -12.66 -17.82
CA LEU A 721 -26.49 -13.31 -18.27
C LEU A 721 -27.72 -12.85 -17.45
N LEU A 722 -27.56 -11.85 -16.58
CA LEU A 722 -28.68 -11.33 -15.78
C LEU A 722 -29.74 -10.63 -16.64
N PRO A 723 -31.00 -10.60 -16.16
CA PRO A 723 -32.05 -9.82 -16.79
C PRO A 723 -31.68 -8.34 -16.95
N ILE A 724 -32.14 -7.73 -18.04
CA ILE A 724 -31.94 -6.31 -18.33
C ILE A 724 -32.75 -5.42 -17.37
N ASN A 725 -33.97 -5.83 -17.03
CA ASN A 725 -34.89 -5.03 -16.24
C ASN A 725 -34.60 -5.16 -14.74
N ALA A 726 -34.68 -4.04 -14.02
CA ALA A 726 -34.57 -4.04 -12.57
C ALA A 726 -35.75 -4.78 -11.91
N PRO A 727 -35.53 -5.51 -10.80
CA PRO A 727 -36.62 -6.08 -10.00
C PRO A 727 -37.59 -4.99 -9.52
N ALA A 728 -38.88 -5.29 -9.47
CA ALA A 728 -39.92 -4.33 -9.11
C ALA A 728 -39.68 -3.68 -7.73
N GLN A 729 -39.14 -4.45 -6.78
CA GLN A 729 -38.83 -4.03 -5.41
C GLN A 729 -37.82 -2.87 -5.34
N VAL A 730 -36.99 -2.67 -6.38
CA VAL A 730 -35.98 -1.59 -6.40
C VAL A 730 -36.64 -0.20 -6.44
N GLN A 731 -37.86 -0.09 -6.96
CA GLN A 731 -38.58 1.19 -7.02
C GLN A 731 -38.89 1.74 -5.62
N ASP A 732 -39.16 0.84 -4.67
CA ASP A 732 -39.51 1.16 -3.28
C ASP A 732 -38.26 1.52 -2.43
N ILE A 733 -37.06 1.27 -2.95
CA ILE A 733 -35.79 1.56 -2.27
C ILE A 733 -35.34 2.98 -2.61
N GLN A 734 -35.64 3.91 -1.70
CA GLN A 734 -35.28 5.32 -1.79
C GLN A 734 -34.65 5.80 -0.47
N PRO A 735 -33.91 6.93 -0.49
CA PRO A 735 -33.46 7.56 0.75
C PRO A 735 -34.66 7.94 1.63
N GLY A 736 -34.71 7.44 2.85
CA GLY A 736 -35.77 7.80 3.80
C GLY A 736 -35.57 9.22 4.37
N GLU A 737 -36.66 9.89 4.78
CA GLU A 737 -36.64 11.25 5.37
C GLU A 737 -35.73 11.36 6.62
N ASN A 738 -35.46 10.25 7.32
CA ASN A 738 -34.60 10.17 8.50
C ASN A 738 -33.13 9.80 8.20
N SER A 739 -32.71 9.78 6.93
CA SER A 739 -31.33 9.45 6.55
C SER A 739 -30.39 10.58 6.97
N THR A 740 -29.43 10.30 7.83
CA THR A 740 -28.50 11.31 8.39
C THR A 740 -27.45 11.80 7.38
N LYS A 741 -27.17 11.01 6.35
CA LYS A 741 -26.25 11.35 5.24
C LYS A 741 -26.79 10.80 3.91
N TYR A 742 -26.55 11.55 2.83
CA TYR A 742 -26.81 11.15 1.45
C TYR A 742 -25.64 11.62 0.56
N LEU A 743 -25.00 10.68 -0.12
CA LEU A 743 -23.82 10.90 -0.95
C LEU A 743 -24.10 10.42 -2.37
N ARG A 744 -23.57 11.15 -3.36
CA ARG A 744 -23.65 10.80 -4.77
C ARG A 744 -22.29 10.90 -5.44
N PHE A 745 -21.97 9.94 -6.29
CA PHE A 745 -20.70 9.89 -7.03
C PHE A 745 -20.93 9.26 -8.40
N GLU A 746 -20.26 9.74 -9.43
CA GLU A 746 -20.38 9.19 -10.78
C GLU A 746 -19.02 8.97 -11.43
N TYR A 747 -18.81 7.79 -12.02
CA TYR A 747 -17.70 7.52 -12.93
C TYR A 747 -18.16 7.76 -14.36
N HIS A 748 -17.46 8.61 -15.10
CA HIS A 748 -17.73 8.96 -16.49
C HIS A 748 -16.64 8.38 -17.36
N TYR A 749 -16.94 7.29 -18.07
CA TYR A 749 -15.98 6.59 -18.90
C TYR A 749 -15.96 7.18 -20.30
N GLU A 750 -14.78 7.62 -20.73
CA GLU A 750 -14.52 7.86 -22.14
C GLU A 750 -14.53 6.52 -22.89
N PHE A 751 -13.98 5.48 -22.25
CA PHE A 751 -14.06 4.10 -22.70
C PHE A 751 -14.23 3.15 -21.53
N MET A 752 -15.26 2.30 -21.61
CA MET A 752 -15.53 1.27 -20.60
C MET A 752 -15.36 -0.10 -21.25
N PRO A 753 -14.30 -0.86 -20.90
CA PRO A 753 -14.18 -2.25 -21.32
C PRO A 753 -15.42 -3.04 -20.94
N LYS A 754 -15.86 -3.95 -21.82
CA LYS A 754 -16.97 -4.86 -21.48
C LYS A 754 -16.60 -5.71 -20.27
N GLY A 755 -17.57 -5.92 -19.39
CA GLY A 755 -17.41 -6.74 -18.20
C GLY A 755 -17.04 -5.99 -16.91
N VAL A 756 -16.71 -4.70 -16.97
CA VAL A 756 -16.37 -3.92 -15.74
C VAL A 756 -17.49 -4.00 -14.70
N PHE A 757 -18.75 -3.84 -15.13
CA PHE A 757 -19.88 -3.85 -14.21
C PHE A 757 -20.24 -5.25 -13.69
N SER A 758 -20.17 -6.28 -14.55
CA SER A 758 -20.39 -7.68 -14.12
C SER A 758 -19.33 -8.14 -13.12
N ARG A 759 -18.05 -7.77 -13.33
CA ARG A 759 -16.97 -8.00 -12.36
C ARG A 759 -17.20 -7.26 -11.05
N PHE A 760 -17.67 -6.01 -11.11
CA PHE A 760 -18.03 -5.26 -9.91
C PHE A 760 -19.10 -5.99 -9.10
N ILE A 761 -20.18 -6.48 -9.74
CA ILE A 761 -21.21 -7.29 -9.08
C ILE A 761 -20.60 -8.56 -8.46
N CYS A 762 -19.76 -9.30 -9.21
CA CYS A 762 -19.07 -10.48 -8.68
C CYS A 762 -18.25 -10.18 -7.43
N ARG A 763 -17.54 -9.06 -7.38
CA ARG A 763 -16.67 -8.73 -6.24
C ARG A 763 -17.45 -8.25 -5.03
N ILE A 764 -18.50 -7.46 -5.23
CA ILE A 764 -19.28 -6.86 -4.14
C ILE A 764 -20.48 -7.72 -3.70
N HIS A 765 -20.62 -8.94 -4.24
CA HIS A 765 -21.81 -9.77 -4.12
C HIS A 765 -22.28 -10.04 -2.69
N GLU A 766 -21.36 -10.12 -1.73
CA GLU A 766 -21.68 -10.37 -0.31
C GLU A 766 -22.47 -9.24 0.36
N ARG A 767 -22.49 -8.05 -0.28
CA ARG A 767 -23.19 -6.86 0.20
C ARG A 767 -24.51 -6.64 -0.50
N ILE A 768 -24.88 -7.51 -1.44
CA ILE A 768 -26.12 -7.38 -2.18
C ILE A 768 -27.30 -7.45 -1.21
N HIS A 769 -28.09 -6.39 -1.20
CA HIS A 769 -29.30 -6.31 -0.40
C HIS A 769 -30.37 -7.20 -1.02
N GLN A 770 -30.82 -8.24 -0.31
CA GLN A 770 -31.98 -9.07 -0.65
C GLN A 770 -31.98 -9.62 -2.10
N ASN A 771 -30.82 -9.99 -2.63
CA ASN A 771 -30.66 -10.46 -4.02
C ASN A 771 -31.13 -9.45 -5.09
N LEU A 772 -31.05 -8.15 -4.81
CA LEU A 772 -31.44 -7.11 -5.75
C LEU A 772 -30.27 -6.72 -6.67
N TYR A 773 -30.19 -7.44 -7.78
CA TYR A 773 -29.24 -7.22 -8.87
C TYR A 773 -29.90 -7.45 -10.23
N TRP A 774 -29.37 -6.79 -11.25
CA TRP A 774 -29.73 -6.97 -12.66
C TRP A 774 -28.55 -6.52 -13.52
N LYS A 775 -28.65 -6.67 -14.85
CA LYS A 775 -27.55 -6.37 -15.77
C LYS A 775 -26.97 -4.96 -15.64
N TYR A 776 -27.81 -3.99 -15.26
CA TYR A 776 -27.48 -2.56 -15.21
C TYR A 776 -27.49 -1.98 -13.79
N GLY A 777 -27.62 -2.78 -12.75
CA GLY A 777 -27.55 -2.25 -11.40
C GLY A 777 -27.58 -3.26 -10.28
N VAL A 778 -27.23 -2.77 -9.09
CA VAL A 778 -27.20 -3.55 -7.86
C VAL A 778 -27.54 -2.66 -6.66
N VAL A 779 -28.26 -3.21 -5.69
CA VAL A 779 -28.52 -2.58 -4.40
C VAL A 779 -27.64 -3.24 -3.35
N LEU A 780 -26.95 -2.42 -2.55
CA LEU A 780 -25.96 -2.88 -1.58
C LEU A 780 -26.32 -2.41 -0.17
N GLU A 781 -25.89 -3.15 0.85
CA GLU A 781 -26.12 -2.85 2.25
C GLU A 781 -24.85 -2.95 3.10
N HIS A 782 -24.68 -2.00 4.03
CA HIS A 782 -23.67 -2.06 5.09
C HIS A 782 -24.14 -1.33 6.35
N LYS A 783 -24.22 -2.05 7.50
CA LYS A 783 -24.51 -1.48 8.83
C LYS A 783 -25.62 -0.39 8.81
N ASN A 784 -26.80 -0.73 8.29
CA ASN A 784 -27.98 0.15 8.15
C ASN A 784 -27.82 1.31 7.13
N SER A 785 -26.85 1.22 6.23
CA SER A 785 -26.74 2.11 5.07
C SER A 785 -26.96 1.31 3.80
N LEU A 786 -27.62 1.95 2.83
CA LEU A 786 -27.94 1.36 1.54
C LEU A 786 -27.26 2.15 0.44
N ALA A 787 -26.90 1.44 -0.63
CA ALA A 787 -26.41 2.04 -1.85
C ALA A 787 -27.14 1.50 -3.06
N LYS A 788 -27.35 2.37 -4.05
CA LYS A 788 -27.82 2.02 -5.38
C LYS A 788 -26.71 2.34 -6.36
N VAL A 789 -26.22 1.30 -7.05
CA VAL A 789 -25.18 1.45 -8.07
C VAL A 789 -25.79 1.10 -9.42
N LEU A 790 -25.75 2.06 -10.35
CA LEU A 790 -26.43 1.98 -11.63
C LEU A 790 -25.44 2.19 -12.77
N TRP A 791 -25.41 1.25 -13.72
CA TRP A 791 -24.69 1.39 -14.97
C TRP A 791 -25.64 1.91 -16.04
N ASN A 792 -25.30 3.06 -16.62
CA ASN A 792 -25.99 3.60 -17.79
C ASN A 792 -25.14 3.42 -19.03
N ASP A 793 -25.64 2.61 -19.95
CA ASP A 793 -25.02 2.33 -21.24
C ASP A 793 -25.76 2.97 -22.42
N ALA A 794 -26.84 3.70 -22.18
CA ALA A 794 -27.67 4.27 -23.24
C ALA A 794 -27.04 5.51 -23.92
N THR A 795 -26.04 6.12 -23.28
CA THR A 795 -25.33 7.31 -23.78
C THR A 795 -23.98 6.98 -24.40
N THR A 796 -23.41 7.92 -25.17
CA THR A 796 -22.06 7.81 -25.74
C THR A 796 -21.00 7.69 -24.64
N ILE A 797 -21.11 8.52 -23.60
CA ILE A 797 -20.33 8.39 -22.37
C ILE A 797 -21.02 7.34 -21.50
N LYS A 798 -20.32 6.27 -21.13
CA LYS A 798 -20.85 5.25 -20.22
C LYS A 798 -20.66 5.75 -18.79
N THR A 799 -21.66 5.60 -17.93
CA THR A 799 -21.56 6.08 -16.55
C THR A 799 -21.92 5.02 -15.53
N ILE A 800 -21.14 4.93 -14.44
CA ILE A 800 -21.57 4.24 -13.22
C ILE A 800 -21.96 5.31 -12.20
N LYS A 801 -23.22 5.30 -11.78
CA LYS A 801 -23.78 6.21 -10.80
C LYS A 801 -23.94 5.50 -9.47
N ILE A 802 -23.48 6.14 -8.41
CA ILE A 802 -23.51 5.61 -7.05
C ILE A 802 -24.29 6.58 -6.19
N GLU A 803 -25.36 6.11 -5.58
CA GLU A 803 -26.14 6.84 -4.58
C GLU A 803 -26.07 6.07 -3.27
N VAL A 804 -25.67 6.70 -2.18
CA VAL A 804 -25.50 6.05 -0.88
C VAL A 804 -26.17 6.87 0.21
N TRP A 805 -26.93 6.23 1.09
CA TRP A 805 -27.57 6.88 2.22
C TRP A 805 -27.56 6.02 3.47
N GLY A 806 -27.61 6.68 4.64
CA GLY A 806 -27.55 6.05 5.95
C GLY A 806 -26.37 6.55 6.79
N ASN A 807 -26.25 6.03 8.00
CA ASN A 807 -25.27 6.53 8.99
C ASN A 807 -23.81 6.29 8.57
N GLU A 808 -23.57 5.24 7.79
CA GLU A 808 -22.28 4.72 7.33
C GLU A 808 -22.11 4.89 5.81
N ALA A 809 -22.81 5.89 5.22
CA ALA A 809 -22.82 6.12 3.78
C ALA A 809 -21.43 6.43 3.20
N ASP A 810 -20.58 7.11 3.96
CA ASP A 810 -19.17 7.37 3.62
C ASP A 810 -18.36 6.08 3.52
N ARG A 811 -18.52 5.15 4.47
CA ARG A 811 -17.84 3.85 4.44
C ARG A 811 -18.34 2.96 3.31
N LEU A 812 -19.65 2.91 3.09
CA LEU A 812 -20.22 2.10 2.01
C LEU A 812 -19.81 2.66 0.62
N LEU A 813 -19.83 3.98 0.44
CA LEU A 813 -19.32 4.62 -0.78
C LEU A 813 -17.84 4.27 -1.01
N TYR A 814 -17.03 4.29 0.04
CA TYR A 814 -15.62 3.92 -0.04
C TYR A 814 -15.43 2.47 -0.51
N LEU A 815 -16.12 1.51 0.09
CA LEU A 815 -16.03 0.09 -0.30
C LEU A 815 -16.40 -0.12 -1.77
N ILE A 816 -17.44 0.58 -2.24
CA ILE A 816 -17.85 0.56 -3.65
C ILE A 816 -16.74 1.09 -4.56
N ARG A 817 -16.14 2.24 -4.20
CA ARG A 817 -15.07 2.87 -4.97
C ARG A 817 -13.79 2.03 -4.98
N ASP A 818 -13.43 1.41 -3.86
CA ASP A 818 -12.24 0.55 -3.76
C ASP A 818 -12.34 -0.67 -4.70
N GLU A 819 -13.50 -1.32 -4.78
CA GLU A 819 -13.69 -2.44 -5.73
C GLU A 819 -13.63 -1.99 -7.19
N LEU A 820 -14.19 -0.81 -7.51
CA LEU A 820 -14.11 -0.26 -8.86
C LEU A 820 -12.67 0.14 -9.23
N GLU A 821 -11.95 0.80 -8.32
CA GLU A 821 -10.55 1.19 -8.50
C GLU A 821 -9.65 -0.04 -8.69
N PHE A 822 -9.89 -1.11 -7.94
CA PHE A 822 -9.16 -2.36 -8.13
C PHE A 822 -9.38 -2.96 -9.52
N ILE A 823 -10.63 -2.95 -10.01
CA ILE A 823 -10.94 -3.38 -11.38
C ILE A 823 -10.24 -2.46 -12.40
N HIS A 824 -10.25 -1.15 -12.18
CA HIS A 824 -9.57 -0.19 -13.05
C HIS A 824 -8.06 -0.43 -13.10
N LYS A 825 -7.39 -0.65 -11.96
CA LYS A 825 -5.96 -0.99 -11.88
C LYS A 825 -5.65 -2.28 -12.65
N LYS A 826 -6.46 -3.32 -12.51
CA LYS A 826 -6.33 -4.58 -13.28
C LYS A 826 -6.50 -4.40 -14.79
N LEU A 827 -7.21 -3.36 -15.22
CA LEU A 827 -7.44 -3.00 -16.63
C LEU A 827 -6.49 -1.89 -17.11
N ASN A 828 -5.38 -1.67 -16.41
CA ASN A 828 -4.39 -0.60 -16.65
C ASN A 828 -5.00 0.81 -16.74
N HIS A 829 -5.89 1.12 -15.79
CA HIS A 829 -6.53 2.43 -15.59
C HIS A 829 -7.27 2.94 -16.84
N PRO A 830 -8.49 2.43 -17.12
CA PRO A 830 -9.30 2.90 -18.24
C PRO A 830 -9.54 4.42 -18.18
N PRO A 831 -9.60 5.10 -19.34
CA PRO A 831 -9.79 6.54 -19.38
C PRO A 831 -11.19 6.91 -18.88
N LEU A 832 -11.23 7.56 -17.71
CA LEU A 832 -12.44 7.98 -17.05
C LEU A 832 -12.22 9.28 -16.28
N THR A 833 -13.32 9.93 -15.93
CA THR A 833 -13.32 11.06 -15.01
C THR A 833 -14.29 10.81 -13.86
N GLU A 834 -13.87 11.17 -12.66
CA GLU A 834 -14.68 11.07 -11.44
C GLU A 834 -15.47 12.36 -11.23
N LYS A 835 -16.77 12.26 -11.05
CA LYS A 835 -17.70 13.39 -10.95
C LYS A 835 -18.52 13.37 -9.67
N ILE A 836 -18.75 14.56 -9.11
CA ILE A 836 -19.60 14.79 -7.94
C ILE A 836 -20.77 15.70 -8.34
N PRO A 837 -22.03 15.28 -8.15
CA PRO A 837 -23.18 16.15 -8.35
C PRO A 837 -23.17 17.36 -7.41
N CYS A 838 -23.46 18.52 -7.98
CA CYS A 838 -23.62 19.77 -7.26
C CYS A 838 -24.74 19.67 -6.21
N VAL A 839 -24.52 20.33 -5.08
CA VAL A 839 -25.42 20.36 -3.91
C VAL A 839 -26.05 21.72 -3.68
N CYS A 840 -25.97 22.63 -4.67
CA CYS A 840 -26.64 23.92 -4.61
C CYS A 840 -28.18 23.77 -4.66
N GLY A 841 -28.93 24.80 -4.28
CA GLY A 841 -30.38 24.71 -4.07
C GLY A 841 -31.14 24.19 -5.29
N ASP A 842 -30.83 24.73 -6.47
CA ASP A 842 -31.43 24.33 -7.74
C ASP A 842 -30.95 22.95 -8.23
N CYS A 843 -29.69 22.59 -7.97
CA CYS A 843 -29.15 21.27 -8.37
C CYS A 843 -29.65 20.13 -7.47
N GLN A 844 -30.00 20.40 -6.21
CA GLN A 844 -30.64 19.41 -5.33
C GLN A 844 -32.08 19.10 -5.77
N GLN A 845 -32.82 20.10 -6.27
CA GLN A 845 -34.20 19.95 -6.71
C GLN A 845 -34.35 19.57 -8.19
N GLY A 846 -33.31 19.83 -9.00
CA GLY A 846 -33.28 19.55 -10.43
C GLY A 846 -33.04 18.07 -10.78
N LYS A 847 -33.69 17.59 -11.85
CA LYS A 847 -33.50 16.23 -12.39
C LYS A 847 -32.11 15.99 -13.01
N LYS A 848 -31.35 17.06 -13.28
CA LYS A 848 -30.00 17.04 -13.88
C LYS A 848 -29.11 18.06 -13.16
N PRO A 849 -28.46 17.65 -12.06
CA PRO A 849 -27.52 18.53 -11.36
C PRO A 849 -26.28 18.80 -12.21
N PHE A 850 -25.65 19.95 -11.98
CA PHE A 850 -24.30 20.21 -12.49
C PHE A 850 -23.32 19.20 -11.88
N LEU A 851 -22.33 18.74 -12.66
CA LEU A 851 -21.35 17.76 -12.20
C LEU A 851 -19.98 18.42 -12.08
N PHE A 852 -19.42 18.42 -10.87
CA PHE A 852 -18.04 18.87 -10.62
C PHE A 852 -17.05 17.74 -10.85
N ASP A 853 -15.89 18.08 -11.37
CA ASP A 853 -14.76 17.17 -11.50
C ASP A 853 -14.06 16.96 -10.14
N TYR A 854 -13.96 15.71 -9.70
CA TYR A 854 -13.44 15.38 -8.36
C TYR A 854 -11.97 15.79 -8.19
N GLU A 855 -11.10 15.52 -9.18
CA GLU A 855 -9.71 15.97 -9.13
C GLU A 855 -9.59 17.49 -9.03
N THR A 856 -10.46 18.21 -9.74
CA THR A 856 -10.52 19.67 -9.67
C THR A 856 -10.87 20.13 -8.26
N LEU A 857 -11.85 19.51 -7.60
CA LEU A 857 -12.20 19.82 -6.20
C LEU A 857 -11.04 19.54 -5.24
N LEU A 858 -10.28 18.45 -5.43
CA LEU A 858 -9.07 18.17 -4.66
C LEU A 858 -7.99 19.25 -4.87
N LYS A 859 -7.78 19.71 -6.12
CA LYS A 859 -6.85 20.81 -6.44
C LYS A 859 -7.28 22.12 -5.78
N TYR A 860 -8.58 22.40 -5.68
CA TYR A 860 -9.11 23.55 -4.93
C TYR A 860 -8.79 23.45 -3.44
N GLN A 861 -9.03 22.28 -2.82
CA GLN A 861 -8.72 22.03 -1.42
C GLN A 861 -7.21 22.17 -1.13
N GLN A 862 -6.34 21.61 -1.98
CA GLN A 862 -4.88 21.74 -1.87
C GLN A 862 -4.40 23.20 -1.94
N LYS A 863 -5.01 23.99 -2.82
CA LYS A 863 -4.75 25.44 -2.93
C LYS A 863 -5.47 26.28 -1.88
N ARG A 864 -6.15 25.65 -0.91
CA ARG A 864 -6.92 26.29 0.17
C ARG A 864 -8.02 27.24 -0.33
N ARG A 865 -8.66 26.91 -1.45
CA ARG A 865 -9.86 27.59 -1.96
C ARG A 865 -11.10 26.88 -1.42
N SER A 866 -11.96 27.61 -0.71
CA SER A 866 -13.13 27.07 -0.02
C SER A 866 -14.37 26.96 -0.90
N GLU A 867 -14.44 27.69 -2.00
CA GLU A 867 -15.64 27.84 -2.83
C GLU A 867 -15.33 27.61 -4.31
N ILE A 868 -16.33 27.09 -5.02
CA ILE A 868 -16.32 26.88 -6.47
C ILE A 868 -17.70 27.25 -7.03
N VAL A 869 -17.72 27.94 -8.17
CA VAL A 869 -18.97 28.37 -8.82
C VAL A 869 -19.61 27.18 -9.54
N CYS A 870 -20.91 26.96 -9.30
CA CYS A 870 -21.72 26.06 -10.11
C CYS A 870 -21.98 26.70 -11.48
N ASN A 871 -21.42 26.15 -12.56
CA ASN A 871 -21.57 26.75 -13.90
C ASN A 871 -23.01 26.72 -14.45
N GLN A 872 -23.91 25.96 -13.83
CA GLN A 872 -25.32 25.88 -14.22
C GLN A 872 -26.18 26.94 -13.54
N THR A 873 -25.91 27.24 -12.27
CA THR A 873 -26.76 28.12 -11.44
C THR A 873 -26.05 29.41 -11.05
N VAL A 874 -24.73 29.50 -11.31
CA VAL A 874 -23.84 30.61 -10.96
C VAL A 874 -23.75 30.85 -9.45
N GLU A 875 -24.18 29.88 -8.64
CA GLU A 875 -24.09 29.93 -7.18
C GLU A 875 -22.71 29.46 -6.70
N ASP A 876 -22.18 30.09 -5.66
CA ASP A 876 -20.98 29.64 -4.96
C ASP A 876 -21.30 28.41 -4.09
N VAL A 877 -20.56 27.33 -4.31
CA VAL A 877 -20.72 26.08 -3.59
C VAL A 877 -19.46 25.78 -2.79
N SER A 878 -19.64 25.42 -1.52
CA SER A 878 -18.54 25.02 -0.64
C SER A 878 -17.87 23.73 -1.14
N VAL A 879 -16.58 23.81 -1.45
CA VAL A 879 -15.73 22.67 -1.83
C VAL A 879 -15.69 21.62 -0.72
N ASN A 880 -15.64 22.06 0.53
CA ASN A 880 -15.66 21.15 1.69
C ASN A 880 -16.99 20.40 1.79
N THR A 881 -18.11 21.03 1.44
CA THR A 881 -19.43 20.38 1.46
C THR A 881 -19.54 19.33 0.36
N LEU A 882 -19.02 19.62 -0.84
CA LEU A 882 -18.97 18.67 -1.95
C LEU A 882 -18.10 17.44 -1.65
N LEU A 883 -16.97 17.64 -0.95
CA LEU A 883 -16.04 16.56 -0.59
C LEU A 883 -16.41 15.86 0.74
N ASN A 884 -17.38 16.38 1.50
CA ASN A 884 -17.73 15.82 2.80
C ASN A 884 -18.32 14.41 2.66
N GLY A 885 -17.75 13.44 3.36
CA GLY A 885 -18.15 12.02 3.29
C GLY A 885 -17.65 11.28 2.05
N ILE A 886 -17.07 11.98 1.07
CA ILE A 886 -16.35 11.37 -0.06
C ILE A 886 -14.89 11.30 0.36
N LEU A 887 -14.53 10.19 1.02
CA LEU A 887 -13.21 9.98 1.60
C LEU A 887 -12.12 10.13 0.52
N ALA A 888 -11.31 11.20 0.65
CA ALA A 888 -10.03 11.33 -0.03
C ALA A 888 -8.95 10.92 0.96
N PHE A 889 -8.35 9.74 0.80
CA PHE A 889 -7.24 9.35 1.66
C PHE A 889 -5.94 9.23 0.87
N ALA A 890 -4.99 10.07 1.27
CA ALA A 890 -3.58 9.94 1.00
C ALA A 890 -2.90 9.46 2.29
N ARG A 891 -3.11 8.18 2.64
CA ARG A 891 -2.29 7.51 3.65
C ARG A 891 -1.67 6.31 2.97
N GLU A 892 -0.45 6.49 2.50
CA GLU A 892 0.37 5.46 1.86
C GLU A 892 0.33 4.12 2.63
N ASP A 893 0.32 4.15 3.96
CA ASP A 893 0.23 2.96 4.82
C ASP A 893 -1.14 2.24 4.75
N MET A 894 -2.24 2.98 4.64
CA MET A 894 -3.59 2.42 4.51
C MET A 894 -3.77 1.83 3.11
N ASP A 895 -3.38 2.60 2.09
CA ASP A 895 -3.45 2.17 0.69
C ASP A 895 -2.57 0.94 0.46
N ASN A 896 -1.39 0.87 1.08
CA ASN A 896 -0.54 -0.31 1.05
C ASN A 896 -1.24 -1.53 1.68
N LEU A 897 -1.80 -1.39 2.90
CA LEU A 897 -2.52 -2.49 3.55
C LEU A 897 -3.73 -2.98 2.74
N LEU A 898 -4.48 -2.07 2.13
CA LEU A 898 -5.64 -2.42 1.30
C LEU A 898 -5.25 -3.04 -0.03
N ASN A 899 -4.18 -2.56 -0.66
CA ASN A 899 -3.58 -3.20 -1.84
C ASN A 899 -3.16 -4.64 -1.52
N LEU A 900 -2.52 -4.87 -0.37
CA LEU A 900 -2.13 -6.22 0.04
C LEU A 900 -3.35 -7.14 0.25
N ILE A 901 -4.45 -6.63 0.81
CA ILE A 901 -5.71 -7.38 0.92
C ILE A 901 -6.29 -7.69 -0.47
N ASN A 902 -6.33 -6.68 -1.34
CA ASN A 902 -6.86 -6.77 -2.70
C ASN A 902 -6.06 -7.74 -3.59
N GLU A 903 -4.75 -7.84 -3.38
CA GLU A 903 -3.83 -8.76 -4.05
C GLU A 903 -3.78 -10.15 -3.39
N TYR A 904 -4.66 -10.42 -2.40
CA TYR A 904 -4.68 -11.66 -1.60
C TYR A 904 -3.34 -11.98 -0.90
N ARG A 905 -2.50 -10.98 -0.68
CA ARG A 905 -1.19 -11.06 -0.01
C ARG A 905 -1.33 -10.96 1.51
N VAL A 906 -2.05 -11.93 2.09
CA VAL A 906 -2.42 -11.93 3.52
C VAL A 906 -1.19 -12.03 4.45
N ALA A 907 -0.14 -12.73 4.04
CA ALA A 907 1.11 -12.83 4.81
C ALA A 907 1.79 -11.46 4.95
N ASP A 908 1.97 -10.77 3.81
CA ASP A 908 2.56 -9.43 3.74
C ASP A 908 1.69 -8.38 4.45
N PHE A 909 0.36 -8.54 4.40
CA PHE A 909 -0.57 -7.72 5.16
C PHE A 909 -0.26 -7.79 6.66
N PHE A 910 -0.13 -9.00 7.22
CA PHE A 910 0.19 -9.18 8.65
C PHE A 910 1.60 -8.73 9.03
N GLU A 911 2.56 -8.84 8.12
CA GLU A 911 3.90 -8.29 8.31
C GLU A 911 3.88 -6.76 8.34
N THR A 912 3.13 -6.14 7.42
CA THR A 912 2.93 -4.69 7.36
C THR A 912 2.22 -4.16 8.61
N LEU A 913 1.23 -4.88 9.15
CA LEU A 913 0.60 -4.53 10.44
C LEU A 913 1.63 -4.53 11.59
N SER A 914 2.60 -5.44 11.56
CA SER A 914 3.67 -5.53 12.55
C SER A 914 4.62 -4.33 12.42
N TYR A 915 4.97 -3.93 11.19
CA TYR A 915 5.76 -2.73 10.90
C TYR A 915 5.06 -1.44 11.36
N LEU A 916 3.74 -1.35 11.19
CA LEU A 916 2.90 -0.22 11.64
C LEU A 916 2.63 -0.19 13.15
N LYS A 917 3.26 -1.10 13.92
CA LYS A 917 3.12 -1.24 15.38
C LYS A 917 1.66 -1.42 15.83
N VAL A 918 0.85 -2.14 15.05
CA VAL A 918 -0.47 -2.61 15.49
C VAL A 918 -0.28 -3.54 16.69
N GLN A 919 -1.14 -3.44 17.70
CA GLN A 919 -0.98 -4.25 18.91
C GLN A 919 -1.10 -5.75 18.60
N GLU A 920 -0.17 -6.54 19.12
CA GLU A 920 -0.01 -7.95 18.73
C GLU A 920 -1.24 -8.82 19.03
N HIS A 921 -2.03 -8.47 20.05
CA HIS A 921 -3.30 -9.16 20.32
C HIS A 921 -4.37 -8.90 19.26
N GLN A 922 -4.36 -7.72 18.60
CA GLN A 922 -5.26 -7.40 17.49
C GLN A 922 -4.86 -8.20 16.25
N ILE A 923 -3.55 -8.26 15.96
CA ILE A 923 -2.99 -9.09 14.88
C ILE A 923 -3.34 -10.57 15.11
N ALA A 924 -3.15 -11.09 16.33
CA ALA A 924 -3.45 -12.47 16.70
C ALA A 924 -4.95 -12.81 16.65
N LYS A 925 -5.84 -11.81 16.84
CA LYS A 925 -7.28 -11.99 16.64
C LYS A 925 -7.60 -12.14 15.15
N LEU A 926 -7.13 -11.23 14.31
CA LEU A 926 -7.32 -11.28 12.85
C LEU A 926 -6.76 -12.57 12.23
N ARG A 927 -5.60 -13.05 12.70
CA ARG A 927 -5.00 -14.32 12.26
C ARG A 927 -5.83 -15.54 12.64
N ARG A 928 -6.44 -15.56 13.83
CA ARG A 928 -7.33 -16.65 14.23
C ARG A 928 -8.60 -16.69 13.39
N GLU A 929 -9.14 -15.52 13.05
CA GLU A 929 -10.32 -15.41 12.17
C GLU A 929 -10.01 -15.87 10.73
N TYR A 930 -8.75 -15.79 10.27
CA TYR A 930 -8.29 -16.29 8.96
C TYR A 930 -8.29 -17.83 8.86
N ILE A 931 -7.73 -18.50 9.87
CA ILE A 931 -7.46 -19.95 9.85
C ILE A 931 -8.76 -20.79 9.85
N HIS A 932 -9.89 -20.19 10.23
CA HIS A 932 -11.14 -20.91 10.50
C HIS A 932 -12.24 -20.76 9.45
N GLN A 933 -12.02 -20.08 8.30
CA GLN A 933 -13.10 -19.82 7.34
C GLN A 933 -12.81 -20.26 5.91
N GLU A 934 -13.71 -21.08 5.36
CA GLU A 934 -13.78 -21.48 3.96
C GLU A 934 -14.49 -20.38 3.16
N GLY A 935 -13.74 -19.43 2.59
CA GLY A 935 -14.31 -18.38 1.72
C GLY A 935 -13.38 -17.18 1.54
N GLY A 936 -12.65 -17.14 0.42
CA GLY A 936 -11.60 -16.14 0.17
C GLY A 936 -12.09 -14.68 0.08
N PHE A 937 -13.33 -14.43 -0.35
CA PHE A 937 -13.88 -13.07 -0.48
C PHE A 937 -14.37 -12.51 0.87
N GLN A 938 -15.07 -13.32 1.68
CA GLN A 938 -15.58 -12.95 3.01
C GLN A 938 -14.51 -12.48 3.98
N TYR A 939 -13.29 -12.99 3.85
CA TYR A 939 -12.17 -12.61 4.70
C TYR A 939 -11.54 -11.27 4.28
N ALA A 940 -11.33 -11.05 2.98
CA ALA A 940 -10.77 -9.81 2.46
C ALA A 940 -11.63 -8.60 2.85
N ASP A 941 -12.95 -8.74 2.74
CA ASP A 941 -13.90 -7.70 3.11
C ASP A 941 -13.84 -7.29 4.58
N ARG A 942 -13.72 -8.27 5.49
CA ARG A 942 -13.56 -7.99 6.92
C ARG A 942 -12.22 -7.35 7.24
N LEU A 943 -11.15 -7.75 6.55
CA LEU A 943 -9.86 -7.09 6.68
C LEU A 943 -9.93 -5.63 6.22
N LYS A 944 -10.60 -5.33 5.09
CA LYS A 944 -10.79 -3.95 4.62
C LYS A 944 -11.55 -3.11 5.63
N VAL A 945 -12.68 -3.62 6.14
CA VAL A 945 -13.46 -2.94 7.19
C VAL A 945 -12.61 -2.71 8.44
N TRP A 946 -11.81 -3.70 8.85
CA TRP A 946 -10.91 -3.55 9.98
C TRP A 946 -9.82 -2.49 9.74
N VAL A 947 -9.23 -2.44 8.54
CA VAL A 947 -8.22 -1.43 8.18
C VAL A 947 -8.82 -0.03 8.24
N LEU A 948 -10.03 0.14 7.71
CA LEU A 948 -10.78 1.40 7.81
C LEU A 948 -11.02 1.78 9.27
N ASP A 949 -11.54 0.87 10.09
CA ASP A 949 -11.77 1.09 11.52
C ASP A 949 -10.45 1.43 12.26
N TYR A 950 -9.33 0.77 11.93
CA TYR A 950 -8.04 1.00 12.55
C TYR A 950 -7.51 2.42 12.29
N PHE A 951 -7.59 2.90 11.05
CA PHE A 951 -7.08 4.23 10.69
C PHE A 951 -8.05 5.36 10.99
N GLU A 952 -9.36 5.10 11.00
CA GLU A 952 -10.37 6.08 11.40
C GLU A 952 -10.28 6.39 12.90
N ASN A 953 -9.98 5.40 13.73
CA ASN A 953 -9.66 5.58 15.16
C ASN A 953 -8.31 6.32 15.37
N LYS A 954 -7.48 6.44 14.34
CA LYS A 954 -6.27 7.27 14.27
C LYS A 954 -6.51 8.56 13.48
N LYS A 955 -7.64 9.25 13.67
CA LYS A 955 -7.82 10.59 13.09
C LYS A 955 -6.66 11.50 13.51
N PRO A 956 -6.10 12.31 12.58
CA PRO A 956 -5.30 13.45 13.00
C PRO A 956 -6.26 14.40 13.72
N SER A 957 -5.85 14.91 14.88
CA SER A 957 -6.32 16.22 15.31
C SER A 957 -5.90 17.20 14.20
N PHE A 958 -6.82 17.57 13.32
CA PHE A 958 -6.65 18.74 12.47
C PHE A 958 -6.78 20.01 13.31
#